data_AF-A0A4Q7TTV1-F1
#
_entry.id   AF-A0A4Q7TTV1-F1
#
_cell.length_a   1.000
_cell.length_b   1.000
_cell.length_c   1.000
_cell.angle_alpha   90.00
_cell.angle_beta   90.00
_cell.angle_gamma   90.00
#
_symmetry.space_group_name_H-M   'P 1'
#
loop_
_entity.id
_entity.type
_entity.pdbx_description
1 polymer ?
#
loop_
_entity_poly.entity_id
_entity_poly.type
_entity_poly.pdbx_seq_one_letter_code
_entity_poly.pdbx_strand_id
1 'polypeptide(L)'
;MISILGRGDQSWRIWFFLLRSSQKRSAPRAVVASLEQRVRAAAFTQPQAIPAYLNYVTRQSGYEQAVSLARELELRADASAAELVELAKFHFEHNRLALGDALIERAKDLSPDLPRIYDEEAWNQRARGNVHREIAALRRCIDLAATAQARLEWEMWLGEAYLRLRDPHSAWPHLANFDTLPQGTPSLLSAGYCATLLGKPEAAVRAYRQFAPKGDDYDALTCATQQLTGFSRARETLRIITERGLADTTPGLELTARAALAVGDADSAATALAAAVVRDDRSAWTRGVHAQLLHARGDERSALAAYELLEEEDGTPLLGALRSSLYAAQGSPQLAVQSFITQYRLGASWADAVDELSVDPRARSVFARARRERDSARRATLLSDLLGRLSSERSITTVARLLAQDLAELGNWEAAWDALRFSFAQRLPAVPLTPEVSSPIRLTSHMTYAEWTETEPIARGVVLYESSLGDAVSCNPLAMCLELLRDPNRTGFSHVWSITENARIPAELADRPDVRFVRKGSPGHLRALATSEYLINNSTWDYVFTKRPGQRALNTWHGVPWKKLGRNQRNEPFSYGNVARSLLQADLVIAPDHHTLDVLSEGMDIGQLSDPERFVRTGHPRNDLAVNLAPATRHAIRESLGVTGDTKLVLFMPTWRGLMGKRDAEVEETRRVAQGLVSEGVVVALRAHHYVRQAFVAVPPQAGVRLVSEEFDTNQLLGAADALVTDFSSVLFDAAAVGVPVVTLVTDIASYEDERGLYFTPEEVPGCPADTLEEARALLSDALREPESYRARYAPATERFSWPESGDSAARALSLLLDPPAPGVGGGTAPAAHPRAHRLYLGASGLPTNGITRALRSLVTALADTDVTPYLSVTVNSLETAADETIADIREFAKILPHVGAQPGTRMEQETAQYFKTLDYERTEFTDRFLASGRRRESRRVFADREFDSALEFSAYDPMSVAFTAAGIEVRPGGQRGVMLHNEMMQEVETRYPRLRSSLAQLAKFDFIASVSESVREANAAALARELAVPEALHITLENIILPDTIRTLGAAPLGSEDRSWYGRPGVHFCVASRLSPEKNHFELLDALARSESKDQLFLTLLGDGPLAHELRVRIGELGLQDRVRMRGLVENPYPHIRACDAMMLPSRYEGQGLVLLEALTLGVPVVATDIPGPRSVLNDGQFGLLVPCTQRGIMTGLDAIAAGDLVTASDFSAEEYAADALRAFLRAIGAGSATPTPTEAGQ
;
A
#
# COMPACT_ATOMS: atom_id res chain seq x y z
N MET A 1 -34.81 14.32 -21.58
CA MET A 1 -33.38 14.14 -21.23
C MET A 1 -32.48 14.18 -22.45
N ILE A 2 -32.65 13.31 -23.46
CA ILE A 2 -31.92 13.41 -24.75
C ILE A 2 -32.22 14.73 -25.50
N SER A 3 -33.38 15.34 -25.26
CA SER A 3 -33.73 16.68 -25.76
C SER A 3 -33.19 17.84 -24.92
N ILE A 4 -32.68 17.59 -23.71
CA ILE A 4 -32.25 18.62 -22.73
C ILE A 4 -30.73 18.81 -22.76
N LEU A 5 -29.98 17.81 -23.22
CA LEU A 5 -28.54 17.89 -23.46
C LEU A 5 -28.34 18.07 -24.97
N GLY A 6 -28.03 19.30 -25.40
CA GLY A 6 -28.06 19.74 -26.80
C GLY A 6 -27.31 18.86 -27.80
N ARG A 7 -27.73 18.93 -29.06
CA ARG A 7 -27.04 18.33 -30.21
C ARG A 7 -25.67 19.01 -30.37
N GLY A 8 -24.60 18.33 -29.96
CA GLY A 8 -23.21 18.80 -30.04
C GLY A 8 -22.22 17.72 -29.59
N ASP A 9 -20.93 18.05 -29.60
CA ASP A 9 -19.72 17.21 -29.44
C ASP A 9 -19.55 16.47 -28.07
N GLN A 10 -20.65 16.20 -27.35
CA GLN A 10 -20.66 15.52 -26.04
C GLN A 10 -21.67 14.37 -25.93
N SER A 11 -22.09 13.82 -27.07
CA SER A 11 -22.99 12.66 -27.18
C SER A 11 -22.60 11.47 -26.29
N TRP A 12 -21.29 11.26 -26.11
CA TRP A 12 -20.73 10.18 -25.30
C TRP A 12 -21.13 10.25 -23.83
N ARG A 13 -21.34 11.44 -23.26
CA ARG A 13 -21.79 11.60 -21.86
C ARG A 13 -23.16 10.96 -21.64
N ILE A 14 -24.04 11.07 -22.63
CA ILE A 14 -25.37 10.45 -22.62
C ILE A 14 -25.23 8.93 -22.71
N TRP A 15 -24.42 8.42 -23.64
CA TRP A 15 -24.18 6.97 -23.77
C TRP A 15 -23.55 6.38 -22.51
N PHE A 16 -22.60 7.08 -21.89
CA PHE A 16 -21.96 6.66 -20.65
C PHE A 16 -22.92 6.66 -19.46
N PHE A 17 -23.77 7.68 -19.33
CA PHE A 17 -24.82 7.73 -18.32
C PHE A 17 -25.81 6.55 -18.47
N LEU A 18 -26.22 6.27 -19.71
CA LEU A 18 -27.09 5.13 -20.03
C LEU A 18 -26.41 3.80 -19.69
N LEU A 19 -25.13 3.63 -20.06
CA LEU A 19 -24.34 2.43 -19.77
C LEU A 19 -24.29 2.14 -18.27
N ARG A 20 -23.94 3.13 -17.43
CA ARG A 20 -23.95 2.97 -15.96
C ARG A 20 -25.35 2.66 -15.41
N SER A 21 -26.38 3.30 -15.95
CA SER A 21 -27.76 3.13 -15.47
C SER A 21 -28.33 1.75 -15.80
N SER A 22 -27.99 1.22 -16.98
CA SER A 22 -28.40 -0.10 -17.46
C SER A 22 -27.85 -1.25 -16.61
N GLN A 23 -26.64 -1.10 -16.07
CA GLN A 23 -26.04 -2.10 -15.17
C GLN A 23 -26.75 -2.18 -13.81
N LYS A 24 -27.17 -1.04 -13.25
CA LYS A 24 -27.92 -1.00 -11.97
C LYS A 24 -29.31 -1.62 -12.07
N ARG A 25 -29.86 -1.79 -13.27
CA ARG A 25 -31.24 -2.22 -13.52
C ARG A 25 -31.35 -3.57 -14.22
N SER A 26 -30.26 -4.34 -14.30
CA SER A 26 -30.24 -5.67 -14.96
C SER A 26 -30.73 -5.63 -16.41
N ALA A 27 -30.29 -4.65 -17.21
CA ALA A 27 -30.66 -4.55 -18.62
C ALA A 27 -30.13 -5.73 -19.47
N PRO A 28 -30.75 -6.04 -20.63
CA PRO A 28 -30.29 -7.11 -21.52
C PRO A 28 -28.83 -6.93 -21.96
N ARG A 29 -28.03 -8.02 -21.97
CA ARG A 29 -26.60 -8.00 -22.33
C ARG A 29 -26.30 -7.32 -23.66
N ALA A 30 -27.16 -7.51 -24.67
CA ALA A 30 -26.99 -6.89 -25.99
C ALA A 30 -27.06 -5.35 -25.96
N VAL A 31 -27.89 -4.78 -25.08
CA VAL A 31 -28.01 -3.32 -24.90
C VAL A 31 -26.77 -2.76 -24.22
N VAL A 32 -26.29 -3.45 -23.18
CA VAL A 32 -25.05 -3.08 -22.47
C VAL A 32 -23.86 -3.12 -23.43
N ALA A 33 -23.71 -4.21 -24.20
CA ALA A 33 -22.63 -4.35 -25.18
C ALA A 33 -22.66 -3.25 -26.26
N SER A 34 -23.84 -2.90 -26.77
CA SER A 34 -23.96 -1.82 -27.78
C SER A 34 -23.62 -0.44 -27.20
N LEU A 35 -24.06 -0.13 -25.98
CA LEU A 35 -23.73 1.12 -25.30
C LEU A 35 -22.23 1.21 -25.02
N GLU A 36 -21.62 0.12 -24.56
CA GLU A 36 -20.19 0.02 -24.31
C GLU A 36 -19.38 0.25 -25.59
N GLN A 37 -19.77 -0.36 -26.72
CA GLN A 37 -19.12 -0.14 -28.02
C GLN A 37 -19.17 1.32 -28.46
N ARG A 38 -20.28 2.03 -28.22
CA ARG A 38 -20.41 3.46 -28.55
C ARG A 38 -19.53 4.34 -27.67
N VAL A 39 -19.45 4.04 -26.37
CA VAL A 39 -18.57 4.76 -25.44
C VAL A 39 -17.10 4.49 -25.79
N ARG A 40 -16.76 3.23 -26.12
CA ARG A 40 -15.43 2.88 -26.62
C ARG A 40 -15.08 3.68 -27.87
N ALA A 41 -15.94 3.67 -28.89
CA ALA A 41 -15.68 4.43 -30.12
C ALA A 41 -15.52 5.94 -29.87
N ALA A 42 -16.28 6.50 -28.92
CA ALA A 42 -16.10 7.88 -28.49
C ALA A 42 -14.74 8.13 -27.83
N ALA A 43 -14.26 7.23 -26.96
CA ALA A 43 -12.94 7.35 -26.34
C ALA A 43 -11.79 7.37 -27.37
N PHE A 44 -11.96 6.72 -28.52
CA PHE A 44 -10.98 6.72 -29.62
C PHE A 44 -11.08 7.95 -30.56
N THR A 45 -12.12 8.77 -30.42
CA THR A 45 -12.34 9.94 -31.30
C THR A 45 -12.43 11.26 -30.54
N GLN A 46 -12.63 11.21 -29.22
CA GLN A 46 -12.85 12.35 -28.35
C GLN A 46 -12.03 12.17 -27.06
N PRO A 47 -10.91 12.91 -26.90
CA PRO A 47 -9.99 12.73 -25.77
C PRO A 47 -10.68 12.76 -24.40
N GLN A 48 -11.65 13.66 -24.22
CA GLN A 48 -12.43 13.83 -22.98
C GLN A 48 -13.25 12.60 -22.55
N ALA A 49 -13.48 11.64 -23.44
CA ALA A 49 -14.21 10.41 -23.13
C ALA A 49 -13.29 9.31 -22.57
N ILE A 50 -11.96 9.43 -22.77
CA ILE A 50 -10.96 8.42 -22.38
C ILE A 50 -11.03 8.09 -20.88
N PRO A 51 -10.94 9.05 -19.93
CA PRO A 51 -10.88 8.71 -18.51
C PRO A 51 -12.16 8.02 -18.06
N ALA A 52 -13.31 8.49 -18.52
CA ALA A 52 -14.60 7.91 -18.17
C ALA A 52 -14.73 6.46 -18.63
N TYR A 53 -14.28 6.15 -19.86
CA TYR A 53 -14.32 4.80 -20.40
C TYR A 53 -13.34 3.86 -19.70
N LEU A 54 -12.08 4.29 -19.51
CA LEU A 54 -11.08 3.47 -18.84
C LEU A 54 -11.46 3.19 -17.38
N ASN A 55 -11.98 4.19 -16.64
CA ASN A 55 -12.55 4.00 -15.30
C ASN A 55 -13.71 3.00 -15.27
N TYR A 56 -14.50 2.94 -16.33
CA TYR A 56 -15.55 1.94 -16.46
C TYR A 56 -14.94 0.54 -16.64
N VAL A 57 -13.97 0.39 -17.54
CA VAL A 57 -13.25 -0.88 -17.75
C VAL A 57 -12.58 -1.36 -16.46
N THR A 58 -11.93 -0.48 -15.69
CA THR A 58 -11.34 -0.80 -14.38
C THR A 58 -12.36 -1.48 -13.45
N ARG A 59 -13.59 -0.94 -13.38
CA ARG A 59 -14.64 -1.49 -12.50
C ARG A 59 -15.24 -2.81 -13.00
N GLN A 60 -15.21 -3.07 -14.30
CA GLN A 60 -15.85 -4.26 -14.90
C GLN A 60 -14.91 -5.43 -15.09
N SER A 61 -13.68 -5.14 -15.54
CA SER A 61 -12.71 -6.12 -16.00
C SER A 61 -11.39 -6.05 -15.25
N GLY A 62 -11.28 -5.14 -14.28
CA GLY A 62 -10.06 -4.91 -13.51
C GLY A 62 -9.15 -3.87 -14.13
N TYR A 63 -8.23 -3.37 -13.31
CA TYR A 63 -7.32 -2.29 -13.67
C TYR A 63 -6.33 -2.69 -14.79
N GLU A 64 -5.81 -3.91 -14.77
CA GLU A 64 -4.86 -4.39 -15.80
C GLU A 64 -5.43 -4.32 -17.20
N GLN A 65 -6.71 -4.68 -17.36
CA GLN A 65 -7.40 -4.60 -18.64
C GLN A 65 -7.53 -3.14 -19.12
N ALA A 66 -7.80 -2.21 -18.19
CA ALA A 66 -7.85 -0.79 -18.50
C ALA A 66 -6.46 -0.24 -18.87
N VAL A 67 -5.39 -0.69 -18.22
CA VAL A 67 -4.00 -0.33 -18.56
C VAL A 67 -3.61 -0.86 -19.94
N SER A 68 -3.94 -2.11 -20.26
CA SER A 68 -3.69 -2.66 -21.59
C SER A 68 -4.35 -1.82 -22.69
N LEU A 69 -5.57 -1.34 -22.45
CA LEU A 69 -6.30 -0.47 -23.37
C LEU A 69 -5.73 0.95 -23.41
N ALA A 70 -5.30 1.50 -22.26
CA ALA A 70 -4.62 2.79 -22.21
C ALA A 70 -3.33 2.76 -23.03
N ARG A 71 -2.56 1.66 -22.94
CA ARG A 71 -1.33 1.45 -23.71
C ARG A 71 -1.60 1.31 -25.21
N GLU A 72 -2.71 0.69 -25.60
CA GLU A 72 -3.16 0.65 -27.01
C GLU A 72 -3.40 2.07 -27.56
N LEU A 73 -4.04 2.94 -26.77
CA LEU A 73 -4.26 4.34 -27.13
C LEU A 73 -2.95 5.15 -27.16
N GLU A 74 -2.03 4.88 -26.23
CA GLU A 74 -0.73 5.56 -26.12
C GLU A 74 0.23 5.25 -27.28
N LEU A 75 0.29 3.98 -27.71
CA LEU A 75 1.23 3.50 -28.74
C LEU A 75 0.79 3.84 -30.17
N ARG A 76 -0.36 4.50 -30.33
CA ARG A 76 -0.79 5.05 -31.62
C ARG A 76 0.21 6.09 -32.13
N ALA A 77 0.65 5.92 -33.37
CA ALA A 77 1.55 6.87 -34.02
C ALA A 77 0.94 8.27 -34.18
N ASP A 78 -0.39 8.36 -34.20
CA ASP A 78 -1.18 9.59 -34.35
C ASP A 78 -1.74 10.15 -33.02
N ALA A 79 -1.29 9.65 -31.87
CA ALA A 79 -1.76 10.14 -30.57
C ALA A 79 -1.47 11.64 -30.39
N SER A 80 -2.52 12.44 -30.18
CA SER A 80 -2.42 13.88 -29.97
C SER A 80 -2.04 14.23 -28.52
N ALA A 81 -1.46 15.43 -28.31
CA ALA A 81 -1.15 15.92 -26.97
C ALA A 81 -2.37 15.94 -26.03
N ALA A 82 -3.57 16.22 -26.55
CA ALA A 82 -4.81 16.20 -25.78
C ALA A 82 -5.20 14.78 -25.33
N GLU A 83 -4.99 13.75 -26.16
CA GLU A 83 -5.22 12.35 -25.76
C GLU A 83 -4.23 11.93 -24.66
N LEU A 84 -2.96 12.29 -24.80
CA LEU A 84 -1.94 11.97 -23.79
C LEU A 84 -2.25 12.62 -22.44
N VAL A 85 -2.74 13.86 -22.41
CA VAL A 85 -3.17 14.54 -21.18
C VAL A 85 -4.34 13.81 -20.52
N GLU A 86 -5.34 13.35 -21.28
CA GLU A 86 -6.49 12.61 -20.73
C GLU A 86 -6.10 11.19 -20.27
N LEU A 87 -5.15 10.53 -20.95
CA LEU A 87 -4.53 9.30 -20.46
C LEU A 87 -3.76 9.55 -19.15
N ALA A 88 -3.00 10.63 -19.07
CA ALA A 88 -2.27 11.02 -17.86
C ALA A 88 -3.22 11.20 -16.67
N LYS A 89 -4.36 11.86 -16.86
CA LYS A 89 -5.41 11.98 -15.82
C LYS A 89 -5.93 10.63 -15.35
N PHE A 90 -6.22 9.71 -16.28
CA PHE A 90 -6.63 8.37 -15.90
C PHE A 90 -5.57 7.70 -15.01
N HIS A 91 -4.29 7.82 -15.36
CA HIS A 91 -3.21 7.30 -14.52
C HIS A 91 -3.13 8.01 -13.16
N PHE A 92 -3.25 9.34 -13.09
CA PHE A 92 -3.28 10.09 -11.83
C PHE A 92 -4.46 9.70 -10.92
N GLU A 93 -5.67 9.53 -11.48
CA GLU A 93 -6.86 9.08 -10.75
C GLU A 93 -6.70 7.68 -10.13
N HIS A 94 -5.83 6.85 -10.71
CA HIS A 94 -5.48 5.53 -10.20
C HIS A 94 -4.14 5.51 -9.45
N ASN A 95 -3.66 6.68 -9.02
CA ASN A 95 -2.42 6.84 -8.24
C ASN A 95 -1.14 6.42 -8.98
N ARG A 96 -1.16 6.31 -10.31
CA ARG A 96 0.00 5.97 -11.15
C ARG A 96 0.76 7.21 -11.60
N LEU A 97 1.48 7.84 -10.68
CA LEU A 97 2.02 9.19 -10.88
C LEU A 97 3.14 9.27 -11.93
N ALA A 98 4.04 8.27 -11.99
CA ALA A 98 5.16 8.28 -12.93
C ALA A 98 4.70 8.15 -14.39
N LEU A 99 3.76 7.22 -14.64
CA LEU A 99 3.17 7.03 -15.97
C LEU A 99 2.46 8.29 -16.45
N GLY A 100 1.69 8.94 -15.57
CA GLY A 100 1.04 10.20 -15.90
C GLY A 100 2.05 11.32 -16.19
N ASP A 101 3.12 11.45 -15.39
CA ASP A 101 4.17 12.44 -15.64
C ASP A 101 4.87 12.21 -16.99
N ALA A 102 5.18 10.96 -17.36
CA ALA A 102 5.79 10.62 -18.65
C ALA A 102 4.89 11.01 -19.85
N LEU A 103 3.58 10.79 -19.72
CA LEU A 103 2.60 11.21 -20.73
C LEU A 103 2.50 12.74 -20.84
N ILE A 104 2.60 13.46 -19.72
CA ILE A 104 2.64 14.93 -19.70
C ILE A 104 3.90 15.44 -20.42
N GLU A 105 5.08 14.89 -20.15
CA GLU A 105 6.32 15.30 -20.84
C GLU A 105 6.24 15.01 -22.35
N ARG A 106 5.75 13.83 -22.75
CA ARG A 106 5.52 13.52 -24.17
C ARG A 106 4.50 14.47 -24.81
N ALA A 107 3.47 14.90 -24.08
CA ALA A 107 2.51 15.89 -24.56
C ALA A 107 3.16 17.26 -24.79
N LYS A 108 4.10 17.69 -23.92
CA LYS A 108 4.86 18.93 -24.09
C LYS A 108 5.73 18.91 -25.35
N ASP A 109 6.38 17.78 -25.64
CA ASP A 109 7.18 17.64 -26.85
C ASP A 109 6.33 17.71 -28.13
N LEU A 110 5.08 17.22 -28.10
CA LEU A 110 4.16 17.28 -29.24
C LEU A 110 3.51 18.65 -29.44
N SER A 111 3.10 19.33 -28.35
CA SER A 111 2.37 20.59 -28.42
C SER A 111 2.67 21.48 -27.21
N PRO A 112 3.85 22.13 -27.16
CA PRO A 112 4.30 22.89 -25.99
C PRO A 112 3.47 24.15 -25.69
N ASP A 113 2.59 24.56 -26.61
CA ASP A 113 1.72 25.72 -26.49
C ASP A 113 0.28 25.36 -26.08
N LEU A 114 -0.02 24.08 -25.79
CA LEU A 114 -1.34 23.66 -25.31
C LEU A 114 -1.47 23.93 -23.80
N PRO A 115 -2.29 24.91 -23.35
CA PRO A 115 -2.36 25.28 -21.93
C PRO A 115 -2.82 24.14 -21.02
N ARG A 116 -3.64 23.23 -21.57
CA ARG A 116 -4.22 22.11 -20.83
C ARG A 116 -3.19 21.10 -20.32
N ILE A 117 -2.00 21.05 -20.92
CA ILE A 117 -0.91 20.21 -20.42
C ILE A 117 -0.47 20.70 -19.03
N TYR A 118 -0.22 22.00 -18.95
CA TYR A 118 0.30 22.64 -17.74
C TYR A 118 -0.78 22.82 -16.66
N ASP A 119 -2.04 23.00 -17.04
CA ASP A 119 -3.16 23.04 -16.10
C ASP A 119 -3.29 21.72 -15.32
N GLU A 120 -3.19 20.59 -16.02
CA GLU A 120 -3.24 19.25 -15.43
C GLU A 120 -1.96 18.90 -14.67
N GLU A 121 -0.80 19.35 -15.15
CA GLU A 121 0.45 19.27 -14.40
C GLU A 121 0.33 20.04 -13.07
N ALA A 122 -0.14 21.29 -13.08
CA ALA A 122 -0.33 22.10 -11.89
C ALA A 122 -1.27 21.43 -10.88
N TRP A 123 -2.41 20.91 -11.34
CA TRP A 123 -3.37 20.19 -10.50
C TRP A 123 -2.73 18.96 -9.82
N ASN A 124 -2.01 18.15 -10.60
CA ASN A 124 -1.34 16.96 -10.07
C ASN A 124 -0.22 17.31 -9.08
N GLN A 125 0.61 18.31 -9.39
CA GLN A 125 1.70 18.72 -8.51
C GLN A 125 1.18 19.37 -7.22
N ARG A 126 0.04 20.08 -7.27
CA ARG A 126 -0.70 20.56 -6.09
C ARG A 126 -1.08 19.43 -5.15
N ALA A 127 -1.68 18.36 -5.68
CA ALA A 127 -2.07 17.18 -4.89
C ALA A 127 -0.85 16.48 -4.25
N ARG A 128 0.31 16.53 -4.92
CA ARG A 128 1.58 15.97 -4.44
C ARG A 128 2.35 16.91 -3.51
N GLY A 129 1.92 18.16 -3.34
CA GLY A 129 2.61 19.17 -2.55
C GLY A 129 3.95 19.62 -3.15
N ASN A 130 4.16 19.43 -4.45
CA ASN A 130 5.35 19.90 -5.18
C ASN A 130 5.10 21.31 -5.73
N VAL A 131 5.17 22.30 -4.84
CA VAL A 131 4.74 23.67 -5.13
C VAL A 131 5.61 24.32 -6.20
N HIS A 132 6.88 23.96 -6.25
CA HIS A 132 7.80 24.47 -7.27
C HIS A 132 7.37 24.11 -8.71
N ARG A 133 7.05 22.82 -8.96
CA ARG A 133 6.62 22.37 -10.31
C ARG A 133 5.21 22.87 -10.63
N GLU A 134 4.35 22.99 -9.62
CA GLU A 134 3.06 23.66 -9.74
C GLU A 134 3.22 25.12 -10.22
N ILE A 135 4.06 25.92 -9.55
CA ILE A 135 4.30 27.33 -9.92
C ILE A 135 4.81 27.45 -11.36
N ALA A 136 5.75 26.59 -11.76
CA ALA A 136 6.28 26.59 -13.14
C ALA A 136 5.17 26.35 -14.17
N ALA A 137 4.33 25.33 -13.94
CA ALA A 137 3.21 25.01 -14.80
C ALA A 137 2.18 26.16 -14.84
N LEU A 138 1.86 26.77 -13.69
CA LEU A 138 0.94 27.91 -13.62
C LEU A 138 1.43 29.14 -14.38
N ARG A 139 2.73 29.46 -14.28
CA ARG A 139 3.33 30.55 -15.07
C ARG A 139 3.18 30.28 -16.57
N ARG A 140 3.41 29.05 -16.99
CA ARG A 140 3.23 28.67 -18.40
C ARG A 140 1.78 28.75 -18.85
N CYS A 141 0.81 28.38 -18.00
CA CYS A 141 -0.60 28.62 -18.27
C CYS A 141 -0.90 30.11 -18.46
N ILE A 142 -0.40 30.97 -17.57
CA ILE A 142 -0.58 32.44 -17.62
C ILE A 142 0.00 33.03 -18.91
N ASP A 143 1.16 32.55 -19.37
CA ASP A 143 1.80 32.98 -20.61
C ASP A 143 1.01 32.55 -21.85
N LEU A 144 0.38 31.37 -21.80
CA LEU A 144 -0.42 30.81 -22.90
C LEU A 144 -1.91 31.17 -22.82
N ALA A 145 -2.31 32.04 -21.89
CA ALA A 145 -3.71 32.34 -21.63
C ALA A 145 -4.38 33.05 -22.82
N ALA A 146 -5.40 32.41 -23.39
CA ALA A 146 -6.16 32.96 -24.51
C ALA A 146 -7.12 34.10 -24.14
N THR A 147 -7.47 34.24 -22.85
CA THR A 147 -8.41 35.26 -22.36
C THR A 147 -7.93 35.86 -21.03
N ALA A 148 -8.31 37.11 -20.76
CA ALA A 148 -8.00 37.76 -19.48
C ALA A 148 -8.61 37.03 -18.28
N GLN A 149 -9.79 36.42 -18.45
CA GLN A 149 -10.44 35.63 -17.39
C GLN A 149 -9.64 34.37 -17.06
N ALA A 150 -9.23 33.59 -18.07
CA ALA A 150 -8.41 32.40 -17.86
C ALA A 150 -7.06 32.76 -17.23
N ARG A 151 -6.45 33.86 -17.67
CA ARG A 151 -5.22 34.39 -17.08
C ARG A 151 -5.39 34.69 -15.59
N LEU A 152 -6.46 35.40 -15.23
CA LEU A 152 -6.76 35.75 -13.84
C LEU A 152 -6.96 34.51 -12.97
N GLU A 153 -7.67 33.48 -13.45
CA GLU A 153 -7.89 32.24 -12.71
C GLU A 153 -6.57 31.55 -12.34
N TRP A 154 -5.63 31.45 -13.29
CA TRP A 154 -4.30 30.89 -13.01
C TRP A 154 -3.41 31.83 -12.19
N GLU A 155 -3.53 33.16 -12.33
CA GLU A 155 -2.86 34.11 -11.42
C GLU A 155 -3.35 33.91 -9.98
N MET A 156 -4.65 33.75 -9.74
CA MET A 156 -5.18 33.44 -8.41
C MET A 156 -4.59 32.15 -7.85
N TRP A 157 -4.53 31.11 -8.68
CA TRP A 157 -3.97 29.82 -8.29
C TRP A 157 -2.47 29.91 -7.98
N LEU A 158 -1.73 30.72 -8.74
CA LEU A 158 -0.32 31.02 -8.49
C LEU A 158 -0.14 31.76 -7.17
N GLY A 159 -1.01 32.73 -6.85
CA GLY A 159 -1.04 33.38 -5.54
C GLY A 159 -1.27 32.38 -4.40
N GLU A 160 -2.16 31.41 -4.57
CA GLU A 160 -2.38 30.34 -3.58
C GLU A 160 -1.17 29.40 -3.42
N ALA A 161 -0.40 29.18 -4.48
CA ALA A 161 0.84 28.42 -4.42
C ALA A 161 1.88 29.14 -3.55
N TYR A 162 2.08 30.45 -3.73
CA TYR A 162 2.98 31.24 -2.87
C TYR A 162 2.51 31.31 -1.41
N LEU A 163 1.20 31.38 -1.16
CA LEU A 163 0.69 31.31 0.22
C LEU A 163 1.04 29.98 0.91
N ARG A 164 1.07 28.87 0.17
CA ARG A 164 1.51 27.57 0.71
C ARG A 164 3.02 27.52 0.98
N LEU A 165 3.82 28.36 0.33
CA LEU A 165 5.22 28.61 0.66
C LEU A 165 5.39 29.59 1.83
N ARG A 166 4.29 30.07 2.44
CA ARG A 166 4.29 31.14 3.46
C ARG A 166 4.91 32.46 2.97
N ASP A 167 4.80 32.74 1.67
CA ASP A 167 5.27 33.99 1.05
C ASP A 167 4.09 34.88 0.61
N PRO A 168 3.49 35.64 1.55
CA PRO A 168 2.39 36.54 1.22
C PRO A 168 2.82 37.71 0.32
N HIS A 169 4.10 38.08 0.33
CA HIS A 169 4.60 39.19 -0.48
C HIS A 169 4.62 38.83 -1.97
N SER A 170 5.07 37.64 -2.33
CA SER A 170 4.98 37.15 -3.71
C SER A 170 3.56 36.72 -4.09
N ALA A 171 2.73 36.31 -3.14
CA ALA A 171 1.33 35.98 -3.43
C ALA A 171 0.49 37.22 -3.80
N TRP A 172 0.70 38.35 -3.11
CA TRP A 172 -0.19 39.50 -3.21
C TRP A 172 -0.33 40.10 -4.62
N PRO A 173 0.73 40.29 -5.43
CA PRO A 173 0.59 40.81 -6.80
C PRO A 173 -0.40 40.01 -7.66
N HIS A 174 -0.48 38.70 -7.44
CA HIS A 174 -1.37 37.81 -8.17
C HIS A 174 -2.79 37.80 -7.58
N LEU A 175 -2.93 38.00 -6.27
CA LEU A 175 -4.22 38.02 -5.58
C LEU A 175 -4.87 39.40 -5.57
N ALA A 176 -4.13 40.49 -5.77
CA ALA A 176 -4.60 41.86 -5.57
C ALA A 176 -5.76 42.27 -6.48
N ASN A 177 -5.90 41.64 -7.65
CA ASN A 177 -6.98 41.90 -8.61
C ASN A 177 -8.25 41.09 -8.34
N PHE A 178 -8.40 40.55 -7.12
CA PHE A 178 -9.55 39.73 -6.73
C PHE A 178 -10.90 40.41 -6.91
N ASP A 179 -10.95 41.75 -6.95
CA ASP A 179 -12.18 42.53 -7.14
C ASP A 179 -12.94 42.16 -8.42
N THR A 180 -12.23 41.61 -9.42
CA THR A 180 -12.81 41.15 -10.69
C THR A 180 -13.41 39.74 -10.65
N LEU A 181 -13.19 38.99 -9.57
CA LEU A 181 -13.73 37.64 -9.41
C LEU A 181 -15.24 37.67 -9.13
N PRO A 182 -15.99 36.65 -9.57
CA PRO A 182 -17.38 36.48 -9.14
C PRO A 182 -17.50 36.41 -7.61
N GLN A 183 -18.59 36.98 -7.08
CA GLN A 183 -18.93 36.87 -5.67
C GLN A 183 -18.94 35.40 -5.21
N GLY A 184 -18.38 35.12 -4.04
CA GLY A 184 -18.33 33.75 -3.48
C GLY A 184 -17.24 32.84 -4.05
N THR A 185 -16.36 33.34 -4.93
CA THR A 185 -15.21 32.57 -5.44
C THR A 185 -14.23 32.21 -4.30
N PRO A 186 -13.82 30.94 -4.12
CA PRO A 186 -12.93 30.53 -3.02
C PRO A 186 -11.60 31.30 -2.93
N SER A 187 -11.02 31.71 -4.06
CA SER A 187 -9.77 32.48 -4.08
C SER A 187 -9.86 33.84 -3.37
N LEU A 188 -11.07 34.39 -3.17
CA LEU A 188 -11.30 35.58 -2.35
C LEU A 188 -10.87 35.37 -0.89
N LEU A 189 -11.03 34.16 -0.35
CA LEU A 189 -10.57 33.81 1.00
C LEU A 189 -9.04 33.79 1.09
N SER A 190 -8.36 33.34 0.03
CA SER A 190 -6.91 33.42 -0.07
C SER A 190 -6.41 34.85 -0.21
N ALA A 191 -7.09 35.70 -0.98
CA ALA A 191 -6.79 37.13 -1.05
C ALA A 191 -6.98 37.82 0.31
N GLY A 192 -8.08 37.54 1.01
CA GLY A 192 -8.34 38.09 2.35
C GLY A 192 -7.32 37.65 3.40
N TYR A 193 -6.93 36.38 3.36
CA TYR A 193 -5.86 35.84 4.22
C TYR A 193 -4.51 36.47 3.90
N CYS A 194 -4.14 36.58 2.62
CA CYS A 194 -2.90 37.22 2.19
C CYS A 194 -2.84 38.69 2.64
N ALA A 195 -3.91 39.45 2.41
CA ALA A 195 -4.02 40.83 2.86
C ALA A 195 -3.86 40.97 4.38
N THR A 196 -4.42 40.03 5.14
CA THR A 196 -4.27 39.97 6.60
C THR A 196 -2.80 39.79 7.00
N LEU A 197 -2.11 38.79 6.42
CA LEU A 197 -0.70 38.53 6.70
C LEU A 197 0.19 39.75 6.38
N LEU A 198 -0.19 40.56 5.38
CA LEU A 198 0.52 41.77 4.97
C LEU A 198 0.10 43.04 5.74
N GLY A 199 -0.78 42.94 6.74
CA GLY A 199 -1.27 44.11 7.48
C GLY A 199 -2.07 45.08 6.59
N LYS A 200 -2.85 44.56 5.63
CA LYS A 200 -3.73 45.32 4.73
C LYS A 200 -5.21 45.11 5.11
N PRO A 201 -5.68 45.65 6.25
CA PRO A 201 -7.01 45.32 6.79
C PRO A 201 -8.15 45.71 5.84
N GLU A 202 -8.07 46.85 5.16
CA GLU A 202 -9.10 47.28 4.22
C GLU A 202 -9.28 46.31 3.06
N ALA A 203 -8.18 45.81 2.50
CA ALA A 203 -8.22 44.85 1.41
C ALA A 203 -8.73 43.48 1.89
N ALA A 204 -8.35 43.07 3.10
CA ALA A 204 -8.85 41.85 3.73
C ALA A 204 -10.38 41.92 3.91
N VAL A 205 -10.90 43.03 4.44
CA VAL A 205 -12.35 43.26 4.61
C VAL A 205 -13.07 43.24 3.27
N ARG A 206 -12.53 43.89 2.23
CA ARG A 206 -13.15 43.87 0.88
C ARG A 206 -13.21 42.46 0.31
N ALA A 207 -12.11 41.71 0.37
CA ALA A 207 -12.06 40.34 -0.13
C ALA A 207 -13.06 39.42 0.60
N TYR A 208 -13.10 39.50 1.94
CA TYR A 208 -14.06 38.73 2.75
C TYR A 208 -15.51 39.16 2.49
N ARG A 209 -15.77 40.46 2.30
CA ARG A 209 -17.10 40.99 1.94
C ARG A 209 -17.55 40.55 0.56
N GLN A 210 -16.66 40.50 -0.42
CA GLN A 210 -16.97 39.99 -1.75
C GLN A 210 -17.18 38.47 -1.73
N PHE A 211 -16.55 37.75 -0.80
CA PHE A 211 -16.81 36.33 -0.62
C PHE A 211 -18.20 36.10 0.02
N ALA A 212 -18.46 36.73 1.16
CA ALA A 212 -19.68 36.55 1.95
C ALA A 212 -20.21 37.91 2.44
N PRO A 213 -20.99 38.66 1.63
CA PRO A 213 -21.45 39.99 1.99
C PRO A 213 -22.53 39.96 3.08
N LYS A 214 -22.46 40.90 4.02
CA LYS A 214 -23.47 41.09 5.09
C LYS A 214 -23.67 42.59 5.39
N GLY A 215 -24.57 43.22 4.64
CA GLY A 215 -24.79 44.68 4.72
C GLY A 215 -23.54 45.45 4.28
N ASP A 216 -23.06 46.35 5.15
CA ASP A 216 -21.82 47.11 4.93
C ASP A 216 -20.53 46.36 5.33
N ASP A 217 -20.67 45.20 5.97
CA ASP A 217 -19.56 44.33 6.39
C ASP A 217 -19.65 42.96 5.70
N TYR A 218 -18.89 41.98 6.20
CA TYR A 218 -18.93 40.58 5.75
C TYR A 218 -19.45 39.63 6.81
N ASP A 219 -19.94 38.48 6.38
CA ASP A 219 -20.30 37.39 7.27
C ASP A 219 -19.05 36.67 7.79
N ALA A 220 -18.50 37.19 8.90
CA ALA A 220 -17.27 36.72 9.50
C ALA A 220 -17.31 35.23 9.91
N LEU A 221 -18.47 34.71 10.32
CA LEU A 221 -18.62 33.29 10.66
C LEU A 221 -18.48 32.41 9.41
N THR A 222 -19.09 32.80 8.30
CA THR A 222 -18.97 32.09 7.02
C THR A 222 -17.52 32.09 6.51
N CYS A 223 -16.84 33.25 6.55
CA CYS A 223 -15.43 33.34 6.18
C CYS A 223 -14.53 32.49 7.09
N ALA A 224 -14.67 32.61 8.42
CA ALA A 224 -13.88 31.85 9.39
C ALA A 224 -14.07 30.34 9.22
N THR A 225 -15.31 29.89 8.95
CA THR A 225 -15.63 28.49 8.71
C THR A 225 -14.92 27.99 7.46
N GLN A 226 -14.99 28.72 6.35
CA GLN A 226 -14.36 28.32 5.09
C GLN A 226 -12.83 28.34 5.16
N GLN A 227 -12.22 29.26 5.93
CA GLN A 227 -10.78 29.23 6.18
C GLN A 227 -10.36 27.93 6.89
N LEU A 228 -11.15 27.45 7.85
CA LEU A 228 -10.88 26.18 8.53
C LEU A 228 -11.14 24.97 7.62
N THR A 229 -12.34 24.87 7.03
CA THR A 229 -12.77 23.63 6.35
C THR A 229 -12.26 23.51 4.91
N GLY A 230 -12.12 24.63 4.21
CA GLY A 230 -11.68 24.66 2.81
C GLY A 230 -10.15 24.77 2.66
N PHE A 231 -9.49 25.43 3.61
CA PHE A 231 -8.06 25.75 3.51
C PHE A 231 -7.23 25.25 4.70
N SER A 232 -7.84 24.65 5.72
CA SER A 232 -7.17 24.18 6.96
C SER A 232 -6.45 25.26 7.77
N ARG A 233 -6.79 26.55 7.57
CA ARG A 233 -6.13 27.71 8.20
C ARG A 233 -6.72 28.03 9.58
N ALA A 234 -6.50 27.14 10.54
CA ALA A 234 -7.08 27.24 11.88
C ALA A 234 -6.71 28.54 12.63
N ARG A 235 -5.48 29.05 12.50
CA ARG A 235 -5.04 30.31 13.12
C ARG A 235 -5.79 31.53 12.56
N GLU A 236 -6.03 31.56 11.25
CA GLU A 236 -6.81 32.65 10.64
C GLU A 236 -8.28 32.60 11.09
N THR A 237 -8.83 31.40 11.22
CA THR A 237 -10.17 31.21 11.80
C THR A 237 -10.25 31.77 13.21
N LEU A 238 -9.31 31.43 14.11
CA LEU A 238 -9.27 31.96 15.48
C LEU A 238 -9.17 33.49 15.47
N ARG A 239 -8.31 34.07 14.62
CA ARG A 239 -8.15 35.52 14.50
C ARG A 239 -9.44 36.22 14.07
N ILE A 240 -10.10 35.74 13.00
CA ILE A 240 -11.37 36.32 12.51
C ILE A 240 -12.42 36.29 13.62
N ILE A 241 -12.51 35.19 14.38
CA ILE A 241 -13.46 35.06 15.49
C ILE A 241 -13.18 36.09 16.58
N THR A 242 -11.91 36.20 17.01
CA THR A 242 -11.51 37.13 18.07
C THR A 242 -11.72 38.59 17.67
N GLU A 243 -11.23 39.01 16.50
CA GLU A 243 -11.31 40.40 16.06
C GLU A 243 -12.74 40.88 15.81
N ARG A 244 -13.62 39.96 15.39
CA ARG A 244 -15.03 40.29 15.11
C ARG A 244 -15.94 40.12 16.32
N GLY A 245 -15.37 39.86 17.50
CA GLY A 245 -16.14 39.70 18.74
C GLY A 245 -17.11 38.51 18.70
N LEU A 246 -16.81 37.49 17.90
CA LEU A 246 -17.64 36.28 17.79
C LEU A 246 -17.34 35.28 18.89
N ALA A 247 -16.24 35.47 19.65
CA ALA A 247 -15.78 34.54 20.69
C ALA A 247 -16.80 34.29 21.80
N ASP A 248 -17.77 35.19 22.02
CA ASP A 248 -18.83 34.99 23.02
C ASP A 248 -20.12 34.45 22.41
N THR A 249 -20.20 34.29 21.09
CA THR A 249 -21.39 33.72 20.42
C THR A 249 -21.27 32.20 20.36
N THR A 250 -22.39 31.47 20.44
CA THR A 250 -22.39 30.00 20.33
C THR A 250 -21.64 29.52 19.07
N PRO A 251 -22.00 29.95 17.84
CA PRO A 251 -21.27 29.50 16.65
C PRO A 251 -19.79 29.86 16.63
N GLY A 252 -19.41 30.98 17.26
CA GLY A 252 -18.01 31.39 17.37
C GLY A 252 -17.22 30.54 18.37
N LEU A 253 -17.80 30.20 19.52
CA LEU A 253 -17.20 29.27 20.49
C LEU A 253 -17.02 27.87 19.90
N GLU A 254 -18.02 27.41 19.16
CA GLU A 254 -18.00 26.13 18.47
C GLU A 254 -16.88 26.04 17.43
N LEU A 255 -16.75 27.09 16.61
CA LEU A 255 -15.71 27.18 15.62
C LEU A 255 -14.32 27.38 16.26
N THR A 256 -14.25 28.10 17.38
CA THR A 256 -13.03 28.23 18.19
C THR A 256 -12.55 26.88 18.66
N ALA A 257 -13.44 26.03 19.18
CA ALA A 257 -13.07 24.69 19.63
C ALA A 257 -12.49 23.82 18.51
N ARG A 258 -13.12 23.85 17.33
CA ARG A 258 -12.63 23.10 16.16
C ARG A 258 -11.26 23.59 15.69
N ALA A 259 -11.06 24.91 15.64
CA ALA A 259 -9.79 25.49 15.24
C ALA A 259 -8.69 25.27 16.29
N ALA A 260 -9.03 25.34 17.58
CA ALA A 260 -8.13 25.05 18.70
C ALA A 260 -7.67 23.58 18.68
N LEU A 261 -8.57 22.62 18.46
CA LEU A 261 -8.22 21.21 18.28
C LEU A 261 -7.32 20.99 17.06
N ALA A 262 -7.57 21.69 15.96
CA ALA A 262 -6.72 21.61 14.78
C ALA A 262 -5.29 22.03 15.13
N VAL A 263 -5.07 23.13 15.86
CA VAL A 263 -3.73 23.52 16.34
C VAL A 263 -3.25 22.76 17.58
N GLY A 264 -3.97 21.71 17.99
CA GLY A 264 -3.63 20.85 19.12
C GLY A 264 -3.80 21.46 20.51
N ASP A 265 -4.53 22.57 20.62
CA ASP A 265 -4.88 23.22 21.89
C ASP A 265 -6.20 22.67 22.44
N ALA A 266 -6.13 21.48 23.04
CA ALA A 266 -7.27 20.79 23.61
C ALA A 266 -7.88 21.52 24.83
N ASP A 267 -7.11 22.37 25.52
CA ASP A 267 -7.57 23.14 26.68
C ASP A 267 -8.40 24.35 26.27
N SER A 268 -7.96 25.12 25.29
CA SER A 268 -8.77 26.19 24.71
C SER A 268 -10.02 25.62 24.05
N ALA A 269 -9.92 24.46 23.41
CA ALA A 269 -11.10 23.78 22.87
C ALA A 269 -12.12 23.40 23.94
N ALA A 270 -11.66 22.79 25.04
CA ALA A 270 -12.53 22.44 26.16
C ALA A 270 -13.14 23.68 26.82
N THR A 271 -12.37 24.75 26.97
CA THR A 271 -12.83 26.02 27.54
C THR A 271 -13.91 26.66 26.69
N ALA A 272 -13.71 26.75 25.37
CA ALA A 272 -14.69 27.31 24.44
C ALA A 272 -15.99 26.48 24.44
N LEU A 273 -15.89 25.15 24.45
CA LEU A 273 -17.05 24.27 24.54
C LEU A 273 -17.79 24.43 25.87
N ALA A 274 -17.09 24.46 27.00
CA ALA A 274 -17.71 24.66 28.31
C ALA A 274 -18.46 26.00 28.39
N ALA A 275 -17.87 27.07 27.84
CA ALA A 275 -18.53 28.37 27.74
C ALA A 275 -19.76 28.33 26.83
N ALA A 276 -19.74 27.57 25.73
CA ALA A 276 -20.88 27.42 24.84
C ALA A 276 -22.01 26.61 25.50
N VAL A 277 -21.67 25.58 26.29
CA VAL A 277 -22.64 24.69 26.98
C VAL A 277 -23.56 25.46 27.93
N VAL A 278 -23.10 26.53 28.57
CA VAL A 278 -23.90 27.30 29.54
C VAL A 278 -24.81 28.34 28.90
N ARG A 279 -24.78 28.50 27.57
CA ARG A 279 -25.58 29.50 26.86
C ARG A 279 -26.95 28.96 26.50
N ASP A 280 -27.96 29.83 26.50
CA ASP A 280 -29.34 29.48 26.10
C ASP A 280 -29.46 29.18 24.61
N ASP A 281 -28.62 29.80 23.77
CA ASP A 281 -28.60 29.65 22.30
C ASP A 281 -27.61 28.59 21.79
N ARG A 282 -27.12 27.72 22.70
CA ARG A 282 -26.20 26.64 22.37
C ARG A 282 -26.79 25.70 21.33
N SER A 283 -25.95 25.12 20.46
CA SER A 283 -26.43 24.06 19.57
C SER A 283 -26.49 22.71 20.30
N ALA A 284 -27.34 21.84 19.75
CA ALA A 284 -27.34 20.40 20.01
C ALA A 284 -25.93 19.79 20.00
N TRP A 285 -25.11 20.28 19.07
CA TRP A 285 -23.77 19.78 18.88
C TRP A 285 -22.83 20.06 20.08
N THR A 286 -22.89 21.28 20.61
CA THR A 286 -21.94 21.79 21.61
C THR A 286 -21.82 20.87 22.82
N ARG A 287 -22.95 20.48 23.43
CA ARG A 287 -22.94 19.62 24.62
C ARG A 287 -22.35 18.24 24.33
N GLY A 288 -22.65 17.71 23.14
CA GLY A 288 -22.15 16.42 22.69
C GLY A 288 -20.64 16.39 22.56
N VAL A 289 -20.04 17.36 21.85
CA VAL A 289 -18.57 17.40 21.69
C VAL A 289 -17.84 17.80 22.97
N HIS A 290 -18.46 18.60 23.84
CA HIS A 290 -17.90 18.86 25.17
C HIS A 290 -17.75 17.57 25.99
N ALA A 291 -18.82 16.77 26.12
CA ALA A 291 -18.79 15.50 26.86
C ALA A 291 -17.74 14.53 26.28
N GLN A 292 -17.69 14.50 24.95
CA GLN A 292 -16.73 13.75 24.17
C GLN A 292 -15.27 14.15 24.42
N LEU A 293 -14.97 15.44 24.42
CA LEU A 293 -13.62 15.94 24.68
C LEU A 293 -13.17 15.62 26.12
N LEU A 294 -14.07 15.77 27.10
CA LEU A 294 -13.80 15.37 28.48
C LEU A 294 -13.45 13.88 28.58
N HIS A 295 -14.19 13.02 27.86
CA HIS A 295 -13.90 11.59 27.79
C HIS A 295 -12.54 11.30 27.14
N ALA A 296 -12.21 11.95 26.01
CA ALA A 296 -10.93 11.79 25.32
C ALA A 296 -9.72 12.26 26.15
N ARG A 297 -9.96 13.13 27.15
CA ARG A 297 -8.99 13.58 28.15
C ARG A 297 -8.88 12.65 29.38
N GLY A 298 -9.70 11.60 29.46
CA GLY A 298 -9.72 10.68 30.59
C GLY A 298 -10.50 11.17 31.81
N ASP A 299 -11.28 12.26 31.70
CA ASP A 299 -12.16 12.71 32.78
C ASP A 299 -13.54 12.04 32.65
N GLU A 300 -13.58 10.74 32.95
CA GLU A 300 -14.78 9.90 32.80
C GLU A 300 -15.96 10.39 33.65
N ARG A 301 -15.69 10.98 34.81
CA ARG A 301 -16.73 11.47 35.73
C ARG A 301 -17.40 12.72 35.18
N SER A 302 -16.63 13.71 34.75
CA SER A 302 -17.18 14.93 34.14
C SER A 302 -17.81 14.64 32.78
N ALA A 303 -17.23 13.71 32.01
CA ALA A 303 -17.83 13.25 30.76
C ALA A 303 -19.21 12.63 30.99
N LEU A 304 -19.35 11.71 31.96
CA LEU A 304 -20.63 11.09 32.28
C LEU A 304 -21.67 12.13 32.71
N ALA A 305 -21.30 13.06 33.60
CA ALA A 305 -22.17 14.15 34.02
C ALA A 305 -22.62 15.03 32.84
N ALA A 306 -21.71 15.33 31.91
CA ALA A 306 -22.04 16.07 30.69
C ALA A 306 -22.98 15.27 29.77
N TYR A 307 -22.80 13.96 29.65
CA TYR A 307 -23.69 13.07 28.89
C TYR A 307 -25.09 12.94 29.50
N GLU A 308 -25.22 13.02 30.82
CA GLU A 308 -26.51 12.99 31.53
C GLU A 308 -27.35 14.24 31.29
N LEU A 309 -26.70 15.38 30.99
CA LEU A 309 -27.33 16.67 30.70
C LEU A 309 -27.71 16.86 29.22
N LEU A 310 -27.45 15.87 28.36
CA LEU A 310 -27.88 15.89 26.96
C LEU A 310 -29.40 15.68 26.88
N GLU A 311 -30.09 16.63 26.26
CA GLU A 311 -31.48 16.48 25.85
C GLU A 311 -31.56 15.57 24.61
N GLU A 312 -32.76 15.08 24.30
CA GLU A 312 -33.00 14.22 23.12
C GLU A 312 -32.59 14.92 21.82
N GLU A 313 -32.65 16.25 21.81
CA GLU A 313 -32.28 17.12 20.69
C GLU A 313 -30.76 17.29 20.53
N ASP A 314 -29.98 17.16 21.62
CA ASP A 314 -28.49 17.24 21.61
C ASP A 314 -27.82 15.89 21.32
N GLY A 315 -28.52 14.82 21.69
CA GLY A 315 -28.00 13.48 21.67
C GLY A 315 -28.09 12.87 20.28
N THR A 316 -26.97 12.71 19.60
CA THR A 316 -26.92 11.64 18.59
C THR A 316 -27.02 10.29 19.30
N PRO A 317 -27.54 9.26 18.62
CA PRO A 317 -27.57 7.94 19.22
C PRO A 317 -26.16 7.49 19.69
N LEU A 318 -25.11 7.91 18.97
CA LEU A 318 -23.71 7.68 19.35
C LEU A 318 -23.40 8.20 20.77
N LEU A 319 -23.76 9.44 21.10
CA LEU A 319 -23.53 9.99 22.44
C LEU A 319 -24.24 9.19 23.53
N GLY A 320 -25.42 8.65 23.22
CA GLY A 320 -26.12 7.72 24.09
C GLY A 320 -25.37 6.41 24.34
N ALA A 321 -24.75 5.84 23.30
CA ALA A 321 -23.94 4.64 23.42
C ALA A 321 -22.63 4.90 24.19
N LEU A 322 -22.01 6.08 24.05
CA LEU A 322 -20.86 6.49 24.88
C LEU A 322 -21.25 6.61 26.35
N ARG A 323 -22.38 7.27 26.64
CA ARG A 323 -22.94 7.36 27.98
C ARG A 323 -23.18 5.98 28.60
N SER A 324 -23.83 5.08 27.87
CA SER A 324 -24.04 3.70 28.32
C SER A 324 -22.73 2.96 28.56
N SER A 325 -21.72 3.14 27.71
CA SER A 325 -20.41 2.52 27.88
C SER A 325 -19.72 3.01 29.16
N LEU A 326 -19.84 4.30 29.49
CA LEU A 326 -19.34 4.86 30.74
C LEU A 326 -20.07 4.29 31.97
N TYR A 327 -21.40 4.11 31.92
CA TYR A 327 -22.11 3.41 32.98
C TYR A 327 -21.60 1.98 33.17
N ALA A 328 -21.34 1.25 32.08
CA ALA A 328 -20.80 -0.10 32.16
C ALA A 328 -19.37 -0.11 32.74
N ALA A 329 -18.51 0.81 32.32
CA ALA A 329 -17.14 0.96 32.84
C ALA A 329 -17.10 1.27 34.35
N GLN A 330 -18.09 1.99 34.87
CA GLN A 330 -18.25 2.24 36.31
C GLN A 330 -18.95 1.11 37.08
N GLY A 331 -19.11 -0.08 36.47
CA GLY A 331 -19.69 -1.26 37.13
C GLY A 331 -21.22 -1.23 37.21
N SER A 332 -21.90 -0.44 36.37
CA SER A 332 -23.37 -0.31 36.35
C SER A 332 -24.00 -0.75 35.03
N PRO A 333 -23.89 -2.05 34.63
CA PRO A 333 -24.44 -2.54 33.36
C PRO A 333 -25.96 -2.39 33.26
N GLN A 334 -26.69 -2.39 34.38
CA GLN A 334 -28.13 -2.11 34.39
C GLN A 334 -28.43 -0.70 33.86
N LEU A 335 -27.72 0.32 34.36
CA LEU A 335 -27.89 1.70 33.88
C LEU A 335 -27.42 1.84 32.43
N ALA A 336 -26.35 1.14 32.04
CA ALA A 336 -25.89 1.10 30.66
C ALA A 336 -26.99 0.61 29.70
N VAL A 337 -27.60 -0.54 30.03
CA VAL A 337 -28.71 -1.13 29.26
C VAL A 337 -29.92 -0.21 29.28
N GLN A 338 -30.42 0.20 30.45
CA GLN A 338 -31.60 1.06 30.56
C GLN A 338 -31.44 2.37 29.78
N SER A 339 -30.29 3.04 29.95
CA SER A 339 -29.95 4.27 29.24
C SER A 339 -29.97 4.08 27.72
N PHE A 340 -29.42 2.96 27.24
CA PHE A 340 -29.40 2.62 25.82
C PHE A 340 -30.82 2.35 25.29
N ILE A 341 -31.59 1.51 25.98
CA ILE A 341 -32.95 1.13 25.60
C ILE A 341 -33.86 2.36 25.51
N THR A 342 -33.77 3.27 26.49
CA THR A 342 -34.58 4.49 26.55
C THR A 342 -34.27 5.45 25.41
N GLN A 343 -32.98 5.68 25.09
CA GLN A 343 -32.58 6.61 24.03
C GLN A 343 -32.81 6.08 22.62
N TYR A 344 -32.65 4.77 22.41
CA TYR A 344 -32.73 4.18 21.07
C TYR A 344 -34.09 3.66 20.68
N ARG A 345 -35.14 3.86 21.52
CA ARG A 345 -36.51 3.32 21.38
C ARG A 345 -36.53 2.10 20.48
N LEU A 346 -36.17 0.93 21.00
CA LEU A 346 -35.94 -0.31 20.22
C LEU A 346 -37.08 -0.61 19.23
N GLY A 347 -37.01 0.00 18.05
CA GLY A 347 -37.94 -0.21 16.93
C GLY A 347 -37.50 -1.37 16.06
N ALA A 348 -36.62 -2.24 16.58
CA ALA A 348 -36.13 -3.43 15.90
C ALA A 348 -37.31 -4.35 15.64
N SER A 349 -37.83 -4.32 14.41
CA SER A 349 -38.84 -5.26 13.98
C SER A 349 -38.16 -6.52 13.50
N TRP A 350 -38.77 -7.67 13.77
CA TRP A 350 -38.37 -8.92 13.12
C TRP A 350 -38.32 -8.80 11.59
N ALA A 351 -39.09 -7.88 10.98
CA ALA A 351 -39.04 -7.61 9.54
C ALA A 351 -37.66 -7.09 9.07
N ASP A 352 -36.92 -6.38 9.91
CA ASP A 352 -35.62 -5.77 9.56
C ASP A 352 -34.46 -6.76 9.51
N ALA A 353 -34.63 -7.97 10.05
CA ALA A 353 -33.58 -8.98 10.15
C ALA A 353 -33.54 -9.98 8.97
N VAL A 354 -34.50 -9.91 8.04
CA VAL A 354 -34.78 -10.97 7.05
C VAL A 354 -33.87 -10.95 5.81
N ASP A 355 -33.46 -9.77 5.34
CA ASP A 355 -32.93 -9.61 3.97
C ASP A 355 -31.55 -10.24 3.71
N GLU A 356 -30.78 -10.65 4.73
CA GLU A 356 -29.35 -11.00 4.58
C GLU A 356 -28.87 -12.27 5.35
N LEU A 357 -29.77 -13.21 5.63
CA LEU A 357 -29.50 -14.50 6.31
C LEU A 357 -28.75 -15.54 5.43
N SER A 358 -27.96 -15.12 4.43
CA SER A 358 -27.76 -15.89 3.19
C SER A 358 -26.63 -16.94 3.17
N VAL A 359 -25.54 -16.77 3.93
CA VAL A 359 -24.37 -17.68 3.84
C VAL A 359 -24.42 -18.88 4.78
N ASP A 360 -25.10 -18.77 5.93
CA ASP A 360 -25.33 -19.89 6.85
C ASP A 360 -26.71 -20.52 6.57
N PRO A 361 -26.78 -21.78 6.13
CA PRO A 361 -28.05 -22.43 5.77
C PRO A 361 -29.04 -22.55 6.94
N ARG A 362 -28.57 -22.54 8.19
CA ARG A 362 -29.41 -22.62 9.40
C ARG A 362 -29.97 -21.28 9.85
N ALA A 363 -29.37 -20.15 9.45
CA ALA A 363 -29.77 -18.85 9.96
C ALA A 363 -31.28 -18.59 9.76
N ARG A 364 -31.84 -19.01 8.62
CA ARG A 364 -33.28 -18.89 8.32
C ARG A 364 -34.17 -19.70 9.26
N SER A 365 -33.78 -20.93 9.60
CA SER A 365 -34.59 -21.81 10.45
C SER A 365 -34.55 -21.36 11.91
N VAL A 366 -33.37 -20.95 12.41
CA VAL A 366 -33.20 -20.38 13.75
C VAL A 366 -33.98 -19.08 13.87
N PHE A 367 -33.90 -18.20 12.87
CA PHE A 367 -34.68 -16.96 12.81
C PHE A 367 -36.19 -17.23 12.89
N ALA A 368 -36.71 -18.17 12.10
CA ALA A 368 -38.13 -18.52 12.10
C ALA A 368 -38.61 -19.06 13.47
N ARG A 369 -37.75 -19.83 14.17
CA ARG A 369 -38.03 -20.34 15.52
C ARG A 369 -38.00 -19.22 16.57
N ALA A 370 -36.93 -18.41 16.58
CA ALA A 370 -36.76 -17.30 17.51
C ALA A 370 -37.95 -16.33 17.45
N ARG A 371 -38.44 -16.04 16.24
CA ARG A 371 -39.59 -15.17 16.01
C ARG A 371 -40.91 -15.68 16.60
N ARG A 372 -41.08 -17.00 16.72
CA ARG A 372 -42.32 -17.64 17.23
C ARG A 372 -42.25 -17.95 18.72
N GLU A 373 -41.06 -17.94 19.31
CA GLU A 373 -40.85 -18.25 20.72
C GLU A 373 -41.37 -17.12 21.63
N ARG A 374 -42.10 -17.50 22.68
CA ARG A 374 -42.73 -16.56 23.63
C ARG A 374 -42.01 -16.51 24.98
N ASP A 375 -41.24 -17.54 25.32
CA ASP A 375 -40.44 -17.59 26.53
C ASP A 375 -39.11 -16.82 26.34
N SER A 376 -38.86 -15.78 27.15
CA SER A 376 -37.69 -14.91 26.98
C SER A 376 -36.36 -15.64 27.16
N ALA A 377 -36.27 -16.65 28.04
CA ALA A 377 -35.04 -17.44 28.22
C ALA A 377 -34.72 -18.30 26.99
N ARG A 378 -35.71 -18.98 26.44
CA ARG A 378 -35.56 -19.78 25.21
C ARG A 378 -35.30 -18.88 23.99
N ARG A 379 -35.98 -17.74 23.91
CA ARG A 379 -35.80 -16.78 22.81
C ARG A 379 -34.42 -16.13 22.84
N ALA A 380 -33.93 -15.70 24.00
CA ALA A 380 -32.55 -15.22 24.17
C ALA A 380 -31.53 -16.26 23.69
N THR A 381 -31.73 -17.53 24.01
CA THR A 381 -30.86 -18.63 23.54
C THR A 381 -30.85 -18.72 22.01
N LEU A 382 -32.02 -18.67 21.37
CA LEU A 382 -32.14 -18.72 19.90
C LEU A 382 -31.58 -17.47 19.22
N LEU A 383 -31.76 -16.29 19.82
CA LEU A 383 -31.24 -15.02 19.31
C LEU A 383 -29.72 -14.95 19.43
N SER A 384 -29.14 -15.47 20.51
CA SER A 384 -27.68 -15.59 20.66
C SER A 384 -27.08 -16.51 19.61
N ASP A 385 -27.69 -17.69 19.37
CA ASP A 385 -27.27 -18.59 18.28
C ASP A 385 -27.40 -17.90 16.91
N LEU A 386 -28.52 -17.24 16.65
CA LEU A 386 -28.73 -16.52 15.41
C LEU A 386 -27.68 -15.42 15.21
N LEU A 387 -27.39 -14.63 16.25
CA LEU A 387 -26.47 -13.50 16.17
C LEU A 387 -25.07 -13.92 15.70
N GLY A 388 -24.60 -15.07 16.18
CA GLY A 388 -23.33 -15.65 15.76
C GLY A 388 -23.29 -16.16 14.32
N ARG A 389 -24.45 -16.27 13.64
CA ARG A 389 -24.59 -16.77 12.26
C ARG A 389 -24.83 -15.66 11.24
N LEU A 390 -24.96 -14.42 11.69
CA LEU A 390 -25.25 -13.29 10.82
C LEU A 390 -23.98 -12.66 10.27
N SER A 391 -24.02 -12.30 8.99
CA SER A 391 -22.95 -11.54 8.33
C SER A 391 -23.33 -10.08 8.08
N SER A 392 -24.62 -9.76 8.04
CA SER A 392 -25.12 -8.41 7.76
C SER A 392 -25.03 -7.49 8.96
N GLU A 393 -24.58 -6.25 8.76
CA GLU A 393 -24.67 -5.20 9.78
C GLU A 393 -26.12 -4.98 10.26
N ARG A 394 -27.08 -4.92 9.32
CA ARG A 394 -28.48 -4.62 9.62
C ARG A 394 -29.12 -5.76 10.41
N SER A 395 -28.93 -7.01 9.99
CA SER A 395 -29.48 -8.16 10.71
C SER A 395 -28.80 -8.34 12.08
N ILE A 396 -27.47 -8.21 12.15
CA ILE A 396 -26.69 -8.24 13.40
C ILE A 396 -27.28 -7.24 14.40
N THR A 397 -27.43 -5.99 13.97
CA THR A 397 -27.94 -4.90 14.79
C THR A 397 -29.32 -5.22 15.36
N THR A 398 -30.24 -5.67 14.49
CA THR A 398 -31.61 -6.00 14.88
C THR A 398 -31.66 -7.16 15.86
N VAL A 399 -30.94 -8.25 15.59
CA VAL A 399 -30.97 -9.47 16.42
C VAL A 399 -30.29 -9.27 17.76
N ALA A 400 -29.18 -8.54 17.80
CA ALA A 400 -28.51 -8.19 19.05
C ALA A 400 -29.37 -7.32 19.97
N ARG A 401 -30.14 -6.40 19.40
CA ARG A 401 -31.11 -5.58 20.14
C ARG A 401 -32.24 -6.42 20.73
N LEU A 402 -32.80 -7.36 19.97
CA LEU A 402 -33.80 -8.30 20.48
C LEU A 402 -33.22 -9.18 21.60
N LEU A 403 -31.98 -9.66 21.43
CA LEU A 403 -31.30 -10.48 22.44
C LEU A 403 -31.13 -9.72 23.75
N ALA A 404 -30.69 -8.47 23.67
CA ALA A 404 -30.50 -7.62 24.83
C ALA A 404 -31.79 -7.37 25.62
N GLN A 405 -32.93 -7.22 24.93
CA GLN A 405 -34.24 -7.07 25.57
C GLN A 405 -34.57 -8.29 26.42
N ASP A 406 -34.46 -9.48 25.83
CA ASP A 406 -34.78 -10.73 26.53
C ASP A 406 -33.85 -10.97 27.72
N LEU A 407 -32.54 -10.68 27.57
CA LEU A 407 -31.57 -10.80 28.66
C LEU A 407 -31.83 -9.80 29.80
N ALA A 408 -32.23 -8.58 29.47
CA ALA A 408 -32.60 -7.56 30.44
C ALA A 408 -33.86 -7.95 31.22
N GLU A 409 -34.88 -8.52 30.57
CA GLU A 409 -36.08 -9.06 31.22
C GLU A 409 -35.76 -10.15 32.24
N LEU A 410 -34.71 -10.94 31.98
CA LEU A 410 -34.22 -12.00 32.88
C LEU A 410 -33.28 -11.47 33.98
N GLY A 411 -32.98 -10.17 34.01
CA GLY A 411 -32.06 -9.55 34.97
C GLY A 411 -30.58 -9.79 34.69
N ASN A 412 -30.22 -10.32 33.51
CA ASN A 412 -28.83 -10.56 33.11
C ASN A 412 -28.24 -9.32 32.41
N TRP A 413 -27.99 -8.28 33.19
CA TRP A 413 -27.62 -6.95 32.69
C TRP A 413 -26.28 -6.90 31.96
N GLU A 414 -25.29 -7.69 32.40
CA GLU A 414 -23.97 -7.74 31.78
C GLU A 414 -24.06 -8.36 30.38
N ALA A 415 -24.71 -9.52 30.24
CA ALA A 415 -24.93 -10.15 28.94
C ALA A 415 -25.84 -9.30 28.03
N ALA A 416 -26.83 -8.61 28.60
CA ALA A 416 -27.66 -7.67 27.85
C ALA A 416 -26.83 -6.51 27.31
N TRP A 417 -25.93 -5.95 28.12
CA TRP A 417 -25.02 -4.90 27.67
C TRP A 417 -24.08 -5.40 26.58
N ASP A 418 -23.52 -6.60 26.71
CA ASP A 418 -22.68 -7.20 25.68
C ASP A 418 -23.43 -7.40 24.35
N ALA A 419 -24.69 -7.86 24.41
CA ALA A 419 -25.54 -7.95 23.23
C ALA A 419 -25.80 -6.56 22.63
N LEU A 420 -26.12 -5.54 23.43
CA LEU A 420 -26.27 -4.18 22.91
C LEU A 420 -24.99 -3.67 22.26
N ARG A 421 -23.83 -3.84 22.91
CA ARG A 421 -22.51 -3.50 22.40
C ARG A 421 -22.25 -4.09 21.02
N PHE A 422 -22.63 -5.34 20.83
CA PHE A 422 -22.57 -6.01 19.54
C PHE A 422 -23.47 -5.35 18.47
N SER A 423 -24.64 -4.81 18.85
CA SER A 423 -25.60 -4.20 17.91
C SER A 423 -25.16 -2.86 17.30
N PHE A 424 -24.24 -2.15 17.94
CA PHE A 424 -23.80 -0.81 17.48
C PHE A 424 -22.29 -0.77 17.21
N ALA A 425 -21.71 -1.94 17.00
CA ALA A 425 -20.31 -2.25 16.74
C ALA A 425 -19.65 -1.48 15.57
N GLN A 426 -20.26 -0.41 15.05
CA GLN A 426 -19.71 0.54 14.09
C GLN A 426 -19.80 2.03 14.49
N ARG A 427 -20.19 2.40 15.72
CA ARG A 427 -20.36 3.83 16.06
C ARG A 427 -19.51 4.39 17.18
N LEU A 428 -18.85 3.59 18.00
CA LEU A 428 -17.96 4.13 19.03
C LEU A 428 -16.50 4.01 18.61
N PRO A 429 -15.95 5.00 17.88
CA PRO A 429 -14.55 5.29 18.04
C PRO A 429 -14.23 5.69 19.48
N ALA A 430 -12.94 5.79 19.79
CA ALA A 430 -12.44 6.77 20.73
C ALA A 430 -12.90 8.17 20.27
N VAL A 431 -14.18 8.47 20.53
CA VAL A 431 -14.86 9.75 20.42
C VAL A 431 -14.44 10.66 19.24
N PRO A 432 -15.20 10.69 18.13
CA PRO A 432 -14.98 11.70 17.11
C PRO A 432 -15.37 13.08 17.66
N LEU A 433 -14.39 13.99 17.78
CA LEU A 433 -14.62 15.37 18.22
C LEU A 433 -15.28 16.27 17.16
N THR A 434 -15.67 15.69 16.01
CA THR A 434 -16.23 16.43 14.88
C THR A 434 -17.61 15.90 14.51
N PRO A 435 -18.55 16.75 14.07
CA PRO A 435 -19.96 16.48 14.29
C PRO A 435 -20.82 16.63 13.05
N GLU A 436 -20.20 16.42 11.88
CA GLU A 436 -20.79 16.68 10.58
C GLU A 436 -20.84 18.18 10.22
N VAL A 437 -19.67 18.70 9.82
CA VAL A 437 -19.54 19.21 8.45
C VAL A 437 -18.66 18.17 7.78
N SER A 438 -19.24 17.29 6.95
CA SER A 438 -18.61 16.16 6.25
C SER A 438 -17.16 15.93 6.68
N SER A 439 -16.91 15.14 7.74
CA SER A 439 -15.52 14.73 7.94
C SER A 439 -15.10 14.06 6.63
N PRO A 440 -13.90 14.41 6.10
CA PRO A 440 -13.43 13.83 4.85
C PRO A 440 -13.33 12.30 4.97
N ILE A 441 -13.20 11.78 6.18
CA ILE A 441 -13.05 10.36 6.46
C ILE A 441 -14.45 9.76 6.66
N ARG A 442 -14.85 8.82 5.80
CA ARG A 442 -16.04 7.98 6.02
C ARG A 442 -15.67 6.78 6.89
N LEU A 443 -16.60 6.27 7.70
CA LEU A 443 -16.40 4.99 8.37
C LEU A 443 -16.15 3.90 7.32
N THR A 444 -15.02 3.21 7.44
CA THR A 444 -14.64 2.10 6.56
C THR A 444 -14.60 0.81 7.35
N SER A 445 -14.74 -0.33 6.67
CA SER A 445 -14.65 -1.66 7.30
C SER A 445 -13.32 -1.87 8.05
N HIS A 446 -12.24 -1.22 7.59
CA HIS A 446 -10.91 -1.33 8.21
C HIS A 446 -10.81 -0.53 9.51
N MET A 447 -11.52 0.60 9.59
CA MET A 447 -11.66 1.33 10.85
C MET A 447 -12.47 0.52 11.84
N THR A 448 -13.61 -0.04 11.42
CA THR A 448 -14.44 -0.90 12.27
C THR A 448 -13.64 -2.07 12.84
N TYR A 449 -12.83 -2.73 12.01
CA TYR A 449 -11.92 -3.78 12.48
C TYR A 449 -10.97 -3.27 13.57
N ALA A 450 -10.32 -2.12 13.35
CA ALA A 450 -9.41 -1.53 14.34
C ALA A 450 -10.12 -1.23 15.67
N GLU A 451 -11.34 -0.67 15.64
CA GLU A 451 -12.11 -0.41 16.87
C GLU A 451 -12.42 -1.71 17.64
N TRP A 452 -12.77 -2.80 16.96
CA TRP A 452 -12.96 -4.09 17.64
C TRP A 452 -11.69 -4.68 18.21
N THR A 453 -10.56 -4.49 17.52
CA THR A 453 -9.27 -4.93 18.08
C THR A 453 -8.91 -4.19 19.37
N GLU A 454 -9.42 -2.97 19.59
CA GLU A 454 -9.18 -2.20 20.82
C GLU A 454 -10.22 -2.48 21.91
N THR A 455 -11.48 -2.68 21.54
CA THR A 455 -12.60 -2.63 22.49
C THR A 455 -13.20 -3.99 22.85
N GLU A 456 -13.04 -5.01 22.01
CA GLU A 456 -13.66 -6.32 22.23
C GLU A 456 -12.68 -7.33 22.84
N PRO A 457 -13.07 -8.09 23.88
CA PRO A 457 -12.23 -9.15 24.43
C PRO A 457 -12.04 -10.30 23.43
N ILE A 458 -10.97 -11.09 23.62
CA ILE A 458 -10.78 -12.35 22.90
C ILE A 458 -11.85 -13.36 23.33
N ALA A 459 -12.57 -13.92 22.35
CA ALA A 459 -13.58 -14.95 22.53
C ALA A 459 -12.89 -16.31 22.66
N ARG A 460 -12.78 -16.79 23.91
CA ARG A 460 -12.16 -18.08 24.25
C ARG A 460 -12.90 -19.26 23.64
N GLY A 461 -12.17 -20.27 23.19
CA GLY A 461 -12.71 -21.49 22.58
C GLY A 461 -13.32 -21.28 21.18
N VAL A 462 -13.16 -20.11 20.57
CA VAL A 462 -13.65 -19.85 19.21
C VAL A 462 -12.53 -20.08 18.19
N VAL A 463 -12.80 -20.89 17.18
CA VAL A 463 -11.88 -21.18 16.07
C VAL A 463 -12.47 -20.61 14.77
N LEU A 464 -11.76 -19.67 14.16
CA LEU A 464 -12.07 -19.16 12.82
C LEU A 464 -11.24 -19.91 11.77
N TYR A 465 -11.92 -20.51 10.81
CA TYR A 465 -11.35 -21.22 9.67
C TYR A 465 -11.55 -20.39 8.39
N GLU A 466 -10.52 -20.32 7.55
CA GLU A 466 -10.64 -19.85 6.17
C GLU A 466 -9.80 -20.72 5.24
N SER A 467 -10.41 -21.24 4.17
CA SER A 467 -9.69 -21.99 3.14
C SER A 467 -9.82 -21.30 1.78
N SER A 468 -8.72 -21.24 1.04
CA SER A 468 -8.67 -20.71 -0.33
C SER A 468 -9.30 -19.32 -0.42
N LEU A 469 -8.90 -18.42 0.48
CA LEU A 469 -9.45 -17.06 0.60
C LEU A 469 -10.98 -17.03 0.81
N GLY A 470 -11.57 -18.09 1.37
CA GLY A 470 -13.01 -18.21 1.64
C GLY A 470 -13.80 -18.86 0.50
N ASP A 471 -13.18 -19.27 -0.60
CA ASP A 471 -13.92 -19.81 -1.75
C ASP A 471 -14.45 -21.24 -1.55
N ALA A 472 -13.99 -21.95 -0.53
CA ALA A 472 -14.51 -23.28 -0.21
C ALA A 472 -14.24 -23.66 1.26
N VAL A 473 -15.12 -24.48 1.83
CA VAL A 473 -14.88 -25.19 3.10
C VAL A 473 -14.21 -26.52 2.78
N SER A 474 -12.88 -26.54 2.72
CA SER A 474 -12.08 -27.67 2.21
C SER A 474 -10.63 -27.66 2.74
N CYS A 475 -9.79 -28.55 2.21
CA CYS A 475 -8.33 -28.57 2.42
C CYS A 475 -7.93 -28.80 3.89
N ASN A 476 -6.72 -28.37 4.28
CA ASN A 476 -6.18 -28.58 5.63
C ASN A 476 -7.11 -28.03 6.73
N PRO A 477 -7.72 -26.83 6.60
CA PRO A 477 -8.63 -26.32 7.63
C PRO A 477 -9.87 -27.20 7.82
N LEU A 478 -10.40 -27.83 6.76
CA LEU A 478 -11.54 -28.76 6.89
C LEU A 478 -11.16 -30.00 7.70
N ALA A 479 -10.03 -30.64 7.36
CA ALA A 479 -9.58 -31.82 8.09
C ALA A 479 -9.35 -31.54 9.58
N MET A 480 -8.76 -30.38 9.90
CA MET A 480 -8.58 -29.93 11.29
C MET A 480 -9.90 -29.64 11.99
N CYS A 481 -10.87 -29.03 11.30
CA CYS A 481 -12.21 -28.79 11.83
C CYS A 481 -12.89 -30.13 12.18
N LEU A 482 -12.85 -31.10 11.27
CA LEU A 482 -13.42 -32.42 11.48
C LEU A 482 -12.75 -33.19 12.61
N GLU A 483 -11.44 -33.07 12.77
CA GLU A 483 -10.70 -33.69 13.86
C GLU A 483 -11.14 -33.12 15.22
N LEU A 484 -11.21 -31.80 15.37
CA LEU A 484 -11.73 -31.18 16.61
C LEU A 484 -13.18 -31.57 16.92
N LEU A 485 -14.03 -31.69 15.90
CA LEU A 485 -15.41 -32.09 16.07
C LEU A 485 -15.57 -33.57 16.48
N ARG A 486 -14.53 -34.39 16.31
CA ARG A 486 -14.49 -35.82 16.66
C ARG A 486 -13.78 -36.09 17.98
N ASP A 487 -12.83 -35.24 18.39
CA ASP A 487 -12.03 -35.44 19.59
C ASP A 487 -12.87 -35.28 20.88
N PRO A 488 -13.10 -36.38 21.64
CA PRO A 488 -13.91 -36.33 22.86
C PRO A 488 -13.25 -35.56 24.01
N ASN A 489 -11.92 -35.36 23.97
CA ASN A 489 -11.18 -34.63 24.99
C ASN A 489 -11.18 -33.11 24.74
N ARG A 490 -11.60 -32.69 23.55
CA ARG A 490 -11.62 -31.29 23.10
C ARG A 490 -13.04 -30.84 22.77
N THR A 491 -13.97 -31.11 23.69
CA THR A 491 -15.36 -30.63 23.59
C THR A 491 -15.48 -29.17 24.01
N GLY A 492 -16.38 -28.41 23.37
CA GLY A 492 -16.69 -27.03 23.76
C GLY A 492 -16.15 -25.92 22.85
N PHE A 493 -15.45 -26.25 21.76
CA PHE A 493 -15.07 -25.26 20.74
C PHE A 493 -16.29 -24.79 19.94
N SER A 494 -16.28 -23.51 19.57
CA SER A 494 -17.20 -22.94 18.58
C SER A 494 -16.46 -22.71 17.27
N HIS A 495 -17.02 -23.23 16.18
CA HIS A 495 -16.36 -23.24 14.87
C HIS A 495 -17.01 -22.19 13.96
N VAL A 496 -16.21 -21.26 13.46
CA VAL A 496 -16.65 -20.19 12.55
C VAL A 496 -15.90 -20.33 11.24
N TRP A 497 -16.61 -20.34 10.11
CA TRP A 497 -16.00 -20.38 8.78
C TRP A 497 -16.21 -19.05 8.05
N SER A 498 -15.11 -18.44 7.57
CA SER A 498 -15.13 -17.31 6.65
C SER A 498 -15.28 -17.83 5.22
N ILE A 499 -16.38 -17.46 4.56
CA ILE A 499 -16.71 -17.95 3.21
C ILE A 499 -17.23 -16.87 2.26
N THR A 500 -17.00 -17.04 0.96
CA THR A 500 -17.65 -16.23 -0.08
C THR A 500 -19.08 -16.71 -0.34
N GLU A 501 -19.90 -15.90 -1.04
CA GLU A 501 -21.33 -16.23 -1.27
C GLU A 501 -21.55 -17.51 -2.08
N ASN A 502 -20.55 -17.90 -2.89
CA ASN A 502 -20.61 -19.09 -3.74
C ASN A 502 -19.82 -20.27 -3.16
N ALA A 503 -19.26 -20.12 -1.96
CA ALA A 503 -18.48 -21.16 -1.33
C ALA A 503 -19.35 -22.39 -1.04
N ARG A 504 -18.79 -23.58 -1.26
CA ARG A 504 -19.47 -24.82 -0.91
C ARG A 504 -19.25 -25.19 0.54
N ILE A 505 -20.32 -25.65 1.17
CA ILE A 505 -20.35 -26.13 2.54
C ILE A 505 -20.62 -27.64 2.52
N PRO A 506 -19.72 -28.49 3.07
CA PRO A 506 -19.98 -29.91 3.26
C PRO A 506 -21.27 -30.14 4.05
N ALA A 507 -22.10 -31.09 3.59
CA ALA A 507 -23.38 -31.40 4.22
C ALA A 507 -23.23 -31.80 5.71
N GLU A 508 -22.14 -32.50 6.05
CA GLU A 508 -21.83 -32.90 7.43
C GLU A 508 -21.56 -31.72 8.39
N LEU A 509 -21.24 -30.53 7.87
CA LEU A 509 -21.04 -29.31 8.65
C LEU A 509 -22.26 -28.39 8.62
N ALA A 510 -23.04 -28.42 7.54
CA ALA A 510 -24.17 -27.51 7.31
C ALA A 510 -25.21 -27.55 8.45
N ASP A 511 -25.49 -28.73 8.99
CA ASP A 511 -26.53 -28.92 10.01
C ASP A 511 -26.00 -28.90 11.45
N ARG A 512 -24.70 -28.71 11.67
CA ARG A 512 -24.09 -28.77 13.01
C ARG A 512 -24.33 -27.49 13.84
N PRO A 513 -24.72 -27.59 15.13
CA PRO A 513 -25.04 -26.43 15.96
C PRO A 513 -23.81 -25.65 16.44
N ASP A 514 -22.68 -26.36 16.57
CA ASP A 514 -21.35 -25.88 16.96
C ASP A 514 -20.58 -25.23 15.79
N VAL A 515 -21.12 -25.28 14.56
CA VAL A 515 -20.53 -24.70 13.34
C VAL A 515 -21.40 -23.55 12.81
N ARG A 516 -20.73 -22.44 12.42
CA ARG A 516 -21.35 -21.22 11.89
C ARG A 516 -20.57 -20.71 10.69
N PHE A 517 -21.26 -20.02 9.77
CA PHE A 517 -20.66 -19.46 8.55
C PHE A 517 -20.86 -17.95 8.51
N VAL A 518 -19.78 -17.22 8.21
CA VAL A 518 -19.79 -15.75 8.06
C VAL A 518 -19.26 -15.38 6.68
N ARG A 519 -19.90 -14.38 6.07
CA ARG A 519 -19.50 -13.91 4.74
C ARG A 519 -18.18 -13.16 4.84
N LYS A 520 -17.19 -13.52 4.02
CA LYS A 520 -15.89 -12.83 3.97
C LYS A 520 -16.07 -11.33 3.69
N GLY A 521 -15.27 -10.52 4.36
CA GLY A 521 -15.33 -9.04 4.31
C GLY A 521 -16.53 -8.42 5.05
N SER A 522 -17.46 -9.21 5.56
CA SER A 522 -18.62 -8.70 6.31
C SER A 522 -18.27 -8.30 7.75
N PRO A 523 -19.10 -7.48 8.42
CA PRO A 523 -18.96 -7.19 9.86
C PRO A 523 -18.80 -8.43 10.74
N GLY A 524 -19.60 -9.48 10.49
CA GLY A 524 -19.51 -10.75 11.23
C GLY A 524 -18.14 -11.42 11.05
N HIS A 525 -17.62 -11.44 9.83
CA HIS A 525 -16.27 -11.95 9.54
C HIS A 525 -15.18 -11.11 10.21
N LEU A 526 -15.21 -9.79 10.04
CA LEU A 526 -14.21 -8.89 10.60
C LEU A 526 -14.18 -8.93 12.13
N ARG A 527 -15.33 -9.11 12.79
CA ARG A 527 -15.39 -9.30 14.24
C ARG A 527 -14.82 -10.66 14.63
N ALA A 528 -15.23 -11.74 13.96
CA ALA A 528 -14.67 -13.08 14.21
C ALA A 528 -13.14 -13.07 14.05
N LEU A 529 -12.62 -12.39 13.04
CA LEU A 529 -11.19 -12.21 12.80
C LEU A 529 -10.50 -11.41 13.91
N ALA A 530 -11.17 -10.40 14.46
CA ALA A 530 -10.67 -9.57 15.56
C ALA A 530 -10.73 -10.25 16.94
N THR A 531 -11.65 -11.18 17.17
CA THR A 531 -11.94 -11.72 18.51
C THR A 531 -11.68 -13.21 18.68
N SER A 532 -11.63 -14.03 17.63
CA SER A 532 -11.45 -15.48 17.80
C SER A 532 -10.10 -15.79 18.43
N GLU A 533 -10.09 -16.71 19.40
CA GLU A 533 -8.86 -17.18 20.05
C GLU A 533 -7.97 -17.96 19.08
N TYR A 534 -8.55 -18.80 18.23
CA TYR A 534 -7.80 -19.61 17.26
C TYR A 534 -8.16 -19.20 15.83
N LEU A 535 -7.14 -19.07 14.99
CA LEU A 535 -7.25 -18.62 13.60
C LEU A 535 -6.52 -19.65 12.72
N ILE A 536 -7.23 -20.33 11.82
CA ILE A 536 -6.65 -21.37 10.97
C ILE A 536 -6.92 -21.00 9.50
N ASN A 537 -5.86 -20.81 8.72
CA ASN A 537 -5.97 -20.67 7.27
C ASN A 537 -4.97 -21.55 6.51
N ASN A 538 -5.10 -21.58 5.19
CA ASN A 538 -4.18 -22.27 4.27
C ASN A 538 -3.57 -21.34 3.20
N SER A 539 -3.70 -20.03 3.39
CA SER A 539 -3.31 -19.03 2.39
C SER A 539 -2.94 -17.73 3.11
N THR A 540 -3.75 -16.68 3.01
CA THR A 540 -3.51 -15.38 3.65
C THR A 540 -4.79 -14.81 4.24
N TRP A 541 -4.67 -14.00 5.28
CA TRP A 541 -5.79 -13.24 5.80
C TRP A 541 -6.08 -11.98 4.96
N ASP A 542 -7.24 -11.36 5.20
CA ASP A 542 -7.58 -10.04 4.63
C ASP A 542 -6.55 -8.98 5.06
N TYR A 543 -6.31 -7.98 4.20
CA TYR A 543 -5.31 -6.92 4.38
C TYR A 543 -5.38 -6.21 5.73
N VAL A 544 -6.57 -6.10 6.33
CA VAL A 544 -6.76 -5.46 7.63
C VAL A 544 -6.23 -6.27 8.81
N PHE A 545 -6.06 -7.58 8.65
CA PHE A 545 -5.76 -8.48 9.75
C PHE A 545 -4.50 -8.07 10.49
N THR A 546 -4.68 -7.79 11.78
CA THR A 546 -3.64 -7.46 12.74
C THR A 546 -3.85 -8.35 13.94
N LYS A 547 -3.06 -9.40 14.06
CA LYS A 547 -3.12 -10.35 15.15
C LYS A 547 -2.92 -9.64 16.48
N ARG A 548 -3.78 -9.96 17.44
CA ARG A 548 -3.74 -9.40 18.78
C ARG A 548 -3.07 -10.38 19.76
N PRO A 549 -2.44 -9.88 20.83
CA PRO A 549 -2.09 -10.72 21.96
C PRO A 549 -3.31 -11.54 22.44
N GLY A 550 -3.10 -12.83 22.68
CA GLY A 550 -4.15 -13.77 23.08
C GLY A 550 -4.79 -14.56 21.93
N GLN A 551 -4.56 -14.18 20.66
CA GLN A 551 -4.91 -15.00 19.51
C GLN A 551 -3.77 -15.97 19.17
N ARG A 552 -4.12 -17.13 18.62
CA ARG A 552 -3.21 -18.16 18.12
C ARG A 552 -3.52 -18.46 16.66
N ALA A 553 -2.58 -18.14 15.77
CA ALA A 553 -2.74 -18.24 14.33
C ALA A 553 -1.90 -19.37 13.72
N LEU A 554 -2.55 -20.22 12.94
CA LEU A 554 -1.93 -21.29 12.18
C LEU A 554 -2.10 -21.03 10.68
N ASN A 555 -0.99 -21.07 9.95
CA ASN A 555 -0.98 -21.16 8.50
C ASN A 555 -0.58 -22.58 8.08
N THR A 556 -1.50 -23.26 7.41
CA THR A 556 -1.29 -24.65 6.96
C THR A 556 -0.71 -24.75 5.55
N TRP A 557 -0.64 -23.62 4.83
CA TRP A 557 -0.42 -23.55 3.40
C TRP A 557 -1.30 -24.56 2.61
N HIS A 558 -1.07 -24.72 1.31
CA HIS A 558 -1.99 -25.49 0.45
C HIS A 558 -1.30 -26.40 -0.56
N GLY A 559 -0.04 -26.76 -0.32
CA GLY A 559 0.69 -27.78 -1.06
C GLY A 559 2.13 -27.39 -1.36
N VAL A 560 2.90 -28.38 -1.83
CA VAL A 560 4.32 -28.22 -2.15
C VAL A 560 4.50 -27.30 -3.37
N PRO A 561 5.26 -26.20 -3.27
CA PRO A 561 5.51 -25.29 -4.38
C PRO A 561 6.42 -25.91 -5.44
N TRP A 562 5.88 -26.28 -6.60
CA TRP A 562 6.71 -26.60 -7.77
C TRP A 562 7.03 -25.35 -8.60
N LYS A 563 6.05 -24.47 -8.76
CA LYS A 563 6.21 -23.14 -9.38
C LYS A 563 6.92 -22.16 -8.45
N LYS A 564 7.73 -21.25 -9.03
CA LYS A 564 8.41 -20.18 -8.29
C LYS A 564 7.40 -19.24 -7.65
N LEU A 565 7.61 -18.90 -6.39
CA LEU A 565 6.77 -18.03 -5.58
C LEU A 565 7.61 -16.91 -4.96
N GLY A 566 6.94 -15.87 -4.49
CA GLY A 566 7.57 -14.83 -3.69
C GLY A 566 8.66 -14.09 -4.48
N ARG A 567 9.81 -13.90 -3.84
CA ARG A 567 10.97 -13.22 -4.43
C ARG A 567 11.52 -13.93 -5.67
N ASN A 568 11.18 -15.19 -5.90
CA ASN A 568 11.66 -15.96 -7.05
C ASN A 568 10.73 -15.83 -8.28
N GLN A 569 9.59 -15.14 -8.15
CA GLN A 569 8.67 -14.90 -9.25
C GLN A 569 9.24 -13.81 -10.19
N ARG A 570 9.18 -14.04 -11.51
CA ARG A 570 9.72 -13.11 -12.52
C ARG A 570 8.82 -11.89 -12.74
N ASN A 571 7.52 -12.12 -12.93
CA ASN A 571 6.59 -11.11 -13.46
C ASN A 571 5.86 -10.28 -12.38
N GLU A 572 5.90 -10.69 -11.11
CA GLU A 572 5.22 -9.99 -10.01
C GLU A 572 6.09 -9.93 -8.75
N PRO A 573 7.20 -9.17 -8.76
CA PRO A 573 8.23 -9.21 -7.73
C PRO A 573 7.78 -8.90 -6.29
N PHE A 574 6.56 -8.42 -6.07
CA PHE A 574 6.08 -7.95 -4.77
C PHE A 574 4.65 -8.38 -4.43
N SER A 575 4.03 -9.24 -5.25
CA SER A 575 2.65 -9.72 -5.00
C SER A 575 2.53 -10.60 -3.75
N TYR A 576 3.67 -11.00 -3.17
CA TYR A 576 3.73 -11.82 -1.97
C TYR A 576 3.64 -11.04 -0.64
N GLY A 577 3.53 -9.70 -0.66
CA GLY A 577 3.46 -8.90 0.59
C GLY A 577 2.35 -9.35 1.55
N ASN A 578 1.19 -9.75 1.02
CA ASN A 578 0.09 -10.27 1.84
C ASN A 578 0.40 -11.63 2.46
N VAL A 579 1.18 -12.44 1.74
CA VAL A 579 1.66 -13.76 2.19
C VAL A 579 2.70 -13.57 3.29
N ALA A 580 3.73 -12.77 3.04
CA ALA A 580 4.79 -12.46 3.99
C ALA A 580 4.23 -11.96 5.33
N ARG A 581 3.36 -10.94 5.32
CA ARG A 581 2.77 -10.43 6.57
C ARG A 581 1.89 -11.47 7.27
N SER A 582 1.16 -12.30 6.52
CA SER A 582 0.29 -13.33 7.11
C SER A 582 1.11 -14.43 7.79
N LEU A 583 2.26 -14.79 7.21
CA LEU A 583 3.20 -15.76 7.77
C LEU A 583 3.94 -15.19 8.99
N LEU A 584 4.38 -13.93 8.95
CA LEU A 584 4.98 -13.25 10.11
C LEU A 584 4.04 -13.21 11.33
N GLN A 585 2.74 -13.04 11.08
CA GLN A 585 1.69 -13.04 12.10
C GLN A 585 1.30 -14.44 12.59
N ALA A 586 1.71 -15.52 11.91
CA ALA A 586 1.41 -16.87 12.36
C ALA A 586 2.25 -17.25 13.61
N ASP A 587 1.63 -17.97 14.54
CA ASP A 587 2.34 -18.66 15.62
C ASP A 587 2.93 -19.98 15.14
N LEU A 588 2.26 -20.61 14.17
CA LEU A 588 2.65 -21.89 13.62
C LEU A 588 2.44 -21.89 12.11
N VAL A 589 3.45 -22.33 11.37
CA VAL A 589 3.42 -22.61 9.94
C VAL A 589 3.78 -24.08 9.76
N ILE A 590 2.90 -24.85 9.12
CA ILE A 590 3.15 -26.28 8.86
C ILE A 590 3.33 -26.56 7.37
N ALA A 591 4.17 -27.54 7.05
CA ALA A 591 4.37 -28.04 5.70
C ALA A 591 4.90 -29.49 5.70
N PRO A 592 4.70 -30.26 4.61
CA PRO A 592 5.11 -31.66 4.52
C PRO A 592 6.63 -31.86 4.40
N ASP A 593 7.36 -30.83 3.97
CA ASP A 593 8.76 -30.94 3.60
C ASP A 593 9.55 -29.64 3.87
N HIS A 594 10.87 -29.74 3.81
CA HIS A 594 11.77 -28.60 4.05
C HIS A 594 11.73 -27.55 2.95
N HIS A 595 11.61 -27.94 1.68
CA HIS A 595 11.57 -27.00 0.57
C HIS A 595 10.36 -26.07 0.69
N THR A 596 9.19 -26.61 1.04
CA THR A 596 8.02 -25.77 1.29
C THR A 596 8.25 -24.79 2.44
N LEU A 597 8.86 -25.22 3.55
CA LEU A 597 9.17 -24.31 4.66
C LEU A 597 10.14 -23.20 4.23
N ASP A 598 11.19 -23.53 3.46
CA ASP A 598 12.16 -22.57 2.94
C ASP A 598 11.53 -21.57 1.96
N VAL A 599 10.61 -22.03 1.11
CA VAL A 599 9.84 -21.14 0.21
C VAL A 599 8.94 -20.20 0.99
N LEU A 600 8.31 -20.66 2.07
CA LEU A 600 7.44 -19.83 2.90
C LEU A 600 8.20 -18.89 3.83
N SER A 601 9.47 -19.16 4.13
CA SER A 601 10.33 -18.29 4.93
C SER A 601 11.23 -17.43 4.03
N GLU A 602 12.31 -17.99 3.50
CA GLU A 602 13.32 -17.32 2.66
C GLU A 602 12.78 -16.90 1.30
N GLY A 603 11.86 -17.68 0.70
CA GLY A 603 11.21 -17.30 -0.55
C GLY A 603 10.30 -16.07 -0.42
N MET A 604 9.89 -15.74 0.81
CA MET A 604 9.05 -14.58 1.13
C MET A 604 9.84 -13.45 1.81
N ASP A 605 11.17 -13.54 1.87
CA ASP A 605 12.07 -12.58 2.52
C ASP A 605 11.81 -12.36 4.02
N ILE A 606 11.22 -13.34 4.72
CA ILE A 606 10.91 -13.23 6.16
C ILE A 606 11.68 -14.20 7.06
N GLY A 607 12.58 -15.01 6.51
CA GLY A 607 13.29 -16.07 7.25
C GLY A 607 14.01 -15.56 8.51
N GLN A 608 14.89 -14.57 8.39
CA GLN A 608 15.59 -13.99 9.56
C GLN A 608 14.72 -13.06 10.45
N LEU A 609 13.50 -12.72 10.00
CA LEU A 609 12.52 -12.00 10.84
C LEU A 609 11.62 -12.96 11.62
N SER A 610 11.64 -14.24 11.28
CA SER A 610 10.76 -15.23 11.88
C SER A 610 11.52 -16.14 12.84
N ASP A 611 10.84 -16.65 13.85
CA ASP A 611 11.42 -17.66 14.74
C ASP A 611 11.39 -19.02 14.02
N PRO A 612 12.53 -19.69 13.80
CA PRO A 612 12.58 -20.95 13.05
C PRO A 612 11.70 -22.06 13.65
N GLU A 613 11.52 -22.04 14.97
CA GLU A 613 10.69 -23.01 15.72
C GLU A 613 9.21 -23.01 15.32
N ARG A 614 8.74 -21.92 14.69
CA ARG A 614 7.35 -21.80 14.21
C ARG A 614 7.12 -22.52 12.88
N PHE A 615 8.17 -22.84 12.14
CA PHE A 615 8.12 -23.52 10.84
C PHE A 615 8.34 -25.01 11.05
N VAL A 616 7.24 -25.75 11.18
CA VAL A 616 7.28 -27.15 11.62
C VAL A 616 6.93 -28.08 10.48
N ARG A 617 7.79 -29.07 10.25
CA ARG A 617 7.51 -30.14 9.29
C ARG A 617 6.48 -31.11 9.88
N THR A 618 5.33 -31.22 9.22
CA THR A 618 4.24 -32.17 9.57
C THR A 618 3.63 -32.70 8.28
N GLY A 619 2.90 -33.81 8.31
CA GLY A 619 2.05 -34.16 7.17
C GLY A 619 0.96 -33.11 6.94
N HIS A 620 0.31 -33.19 5.79
CA HIS A 620 -0.77 -32.27 5.46
C HIS A 620 -2.07 -32.78 6.10
N PRO A 621 -2.75 -31.99 6.97
CA PRO A 621 -4.02 -32.41 7.56
C PRO A 621 -5.06 -32.92 6.55
N ARG A 622 -5.12 -32.34 5.34
CA ARG A 622 -6.03 -32.82 4.28
C ARG A 622 -5.76 -34.24 3.80
N ASN A 623 -4.53 -34.75 3.92
CA ASN A 623 -4.17 -36.09 3.50
C ASN A 623 -4.79 -37.17 4.40
N ASP A 624 -5.13 -36.83 5.65
CA ASP A 624 -5.88 -37.72 6.55
C ASP A 624 -7.24 -38.12 5.95
N LEU A 625 -7.85 -37.25 5.13
CA LEU A 625 -9.12 -37.55 4.44
C LEU A 625 -8.98 -38.63 3.36
N ALA A 626 -7.78 -38.81 2.80
CA ALA A 626 -7.45 -39.90 1.89
C ALA A 626 -7.09 -41.18 2.66
N VAL A 627 -6.18 -41.08 3.63
CA VAL A 627 -5.65 -42.23 4.38
C VAL A 627 -6.74 -42.91 5.21
N ASN A 628 -7.58 -42.11 5.88
CA ASN A 628 -8.67 -42.61 6.74
C ASN A 628 -10.01 -42.71 6.01
N LEU A 629 -10.03 -42.76 4.68
CA LEU A 629 -11.28 -42.75 3.92
C LEU A 629 -12.10 -44.01 4.23
N ALA A 630 -13.27 -43.80 4.86
CA ALA A 630 -14.15 -44.90 5.24
C ALA A 630 -14.57 -45.74 4.01
N PRO A 631 -14.61 -47.08 4.10
CA PRO A 631 -14.97 -47.95 2.97
C PRO A 631 -16.31 -47.60 2.32
N ALA A 632 -17.31 -47.21 3.11
CA ALA A 632 -18.63 -46.80 2.62
C ALA A 632 -18.55 -45.52 1.78
N THR A 633 -17.79 -44.51 2.22
CA THR A 633 -17.58 -43.25 1.49
C THR A 633 -16.78 -43.50 0.21
N ARG A 634 -15.72 -44.33 0.28
CA ARG A 634 -14.96 -44.75 -0.90
C ARG A 634 -15.86 -45.42 -1.94
N HIS A 635 -16.74 -46.32 -1.51
CA HIS A 635 -17.69 -46.98 -2.39
C HIS A 635 -18.68 -45.99 -3.02
N ALA A 636 -19.26 -45.08 -2.24
CA ALA A 636 -20.20 -44.06 -2.73
C ALA A 636 -19.55 -43.12 -3.77
N ILE A 637 -18.31 -42.67 -3.54
CA ILE A 637 -17.56 -41.86 -4.51
C ILE A 637 -17.37 -42.64 -5.82
N ARG A 638 -16.88 -43.88 -5.74
CA ARG A 638 -16.63 -44.74 -6.91
C ARG A 638 -17.93 -45.04 -7.68
N GLU A 639 -19.01 -45.37 -6.98
CA GLU A 639 -20.32 -45.61 -7.56
C GLU A 639 -20.87 -44.37 -8.27
N SER A 640 -20.76 -43.19 -7.66
CA SER A 640 -21.20 -41.92 -8.27
C SER A 640 -20.46 -41.57 -9.56
N LEU A 641 -19.22 -42.04 -9.69
CA LEU A 641 -18.39 -41.91 -10.89
C LEU A 641 -18.59 -43.08 -11.86
N GLY A 642 -19.54 -43.98 -11.61
CA GLY A 642 -19.88 -45.09 -12.51
C GLY A 642 -18.83 -46.21 -12.52
N VAL A 643 -18.05 -46.36 -11.45
CA VAL A 643 -17.10 -47.45 -11.28
C VAL A 643 -17.84 -48.66 -10.70
N THR A 644 -17.85 -49.78 -11.43
CA THR A 644 -18.52 -51.03 -11.02
C THR A 644 -17.56 -52.21 -11.07
N GLY A 645 -17.71 -53.16 -10.14
CA GLY A 645 -16.84 -54.35 -10.06
C GLY A 645 -15.36 -53.99 -9.98
N ASP A 646 -14.54 -54.59 -10.86
CA ASP A 646 -13.08 -54.43 -10.90
C ASP A 646 -12.60 -53.20 -11.71
N THR A 647 -13.53 -52.35 -12.15
CA THR A 647 -13.19 -51.14 -12.92
C THR A 647 -12.27 -50.23 -12.12
N LYS A 648 -11.20 -49.73 -12.75
CA LYS A 648 -10.22 -48.82 -12.17
C LYS A 648 -10.65 -47.37 -12.34
N LEU A 649 -10.41 -46.56 -11.31
CA LEU A 649 -10.69 -45.13 -11.30
C LEU A 649 -9.40 -44.34 -11.48
N VAL A 650 -9.29 -43.60 -12.59
CA VAL A 650 -8.17 -42.70 -12.88
C VAL A 650 -8.63 -41.27 -12.73
N LEU A 651 -7.98 -40.50 -11.86
CA LEU A 651 -8.23 -39.06 -11.76
C LEU A 651 -7.41 -38.32 -12.80
N PHE A 652 -8.03 -37.37 -13.49
CA PHE A 652 -7.33 -36.43 -14.36
C PHE A 652 -7.55 -35.00 -13.85
N MET A 653 -6.47 -34.32 -13.47
CA MET A 653 -6.49 -33.01 -12.82
C MET A 653 -5.48 -32.05 -13.46
N PRO A 654 -5.76 -31.48 -14.65
CA PRO A 654 -4.85 -30.55 -15.32
C PRO A 654 -4.88 -29.13 -14.70
N THR A 655 -3.77 -28.39 -14.79
CA THR A 655 -3.69 -26.99 -14.37
C THR A 655 -4.21 -26.02 -15.44
N TRP A 656 -4.86 -24.95 -15.00
CA TRP A 656 -5.38 -23.89 -15.87
C TRP A 656 -4.29 -22.89 -16.26
N ARG A 657 -4.15 -22.55 -17.54
CA ARG A 657 -3.10 -21.69 -18.11
C ARG A 657 -3.42 -20.19 -18.08
N GLY A 658 -4.69 -19.79 -18.05
CA GLY A 658 -5.07 -18.40 -17.67
C GLY A 658 -5.32 -17.38 -18.78
N LEU A 659 -5.07 -17.71 -20.06
CA LEU A 659 -5.18 -16.74 -21.15
C LEU A 659 -6.61 -16.69 -21.70
N MET A 660 -7.37 -15.61 -21.41
CA MET A 660 -8.76 -15.44 -21.86
C MET A 660 -8.95 -15.58 -23.39
N GLY A 661 -7.92 -15.28 -24.19
CA GLY A 661 -7.93 -15.45 -25.66
C GLY A 661 -7.67 -16.88 -26.17
N LYS A 662 -7.30 -17.84 -25.30
CA LYS A 662 -7.01 -19.24 -25.67
C LYS A 662 -7.96 -20.26 -25.01
N ARG A 663 -9.02 -19.78 -24.34
CA ARG A 663 -9.95 -20.61 -23.55
C ARG A 663 -10.47 -21.83 -24.31
N ASP A 664 -10.98 -21.64 -25.51
CA ASP A 664 -11.61 -22.73 -26.27
C ASP A 664 -10.60 -23.81 -26.69
N ALA A 665 -9.37 -23.41 -27.00
CA ALA A 665 -8.29 -24.34 -27.31
C ALA A 665 -7.89 -25.18 -26.08
N GLU A 666 -7.84 -24.57 -24.90
CA GLU A 666 -7.52 -25.26 -23.64
C GLU A 666 -8.62 -26.25 -23.21
N VAL A 667 -9.89 -25.89 -23.46
CA VAL A 667 -11.05 -26.78 -23.26
C VAL A 667 -10.95 -28.00 -24.18
N GLU A 668 -10.67 -27.79 -25.46
CA GLU A 668 -10.60 -28.88 -26.44
C GLU A 668 -9.42 -29.81 -26.16
N GLU A 669 -8.26 -29.27 -25.80
CA GLU A 669 -7.10 -30.07 -25.43
C GLU A 669 -7.37 -30.91 -24.17
N THR A 670 -8.01 -30.32 -23.15
CA THR A 670 -8.41 -31.07 -21.94
C THR A 670 -9.35 -32.23 -22.29
N ARG A 671 -10.27 -32.03 -23.25
CA ARG A 671 -11.17 -33.08 -23.73
C ARG A 671 -10.43 -34.17 -24.48
N ARG A 672 -9.51 -33.80 -25.37
CA ARG A 672 -8.67 -34.72 -26.13
C ARG A 672 -7.87 -35.62 -25.21
N VAL A 673 -7.18 -35.04 -24.22
CA VAL A 673 -6.38 -35.78 -23.24
C VAL A 673 -7.27 -36.68 -22.39
N ALA A 674 -8.34 -36.16 -21.79
CA ALA A 674 -9.24 -36.95 -20.95
C ALA A 674 -9.79 -38.18 -21.68
N GLN A 675 -10.17 -38.02 -22.96
CA GLN A 675 -10.68 -39.12 -23.77
C GLN A 675 -9.57 -40.12 -24.15
N GLY A 676 -8.37 -39.64 -24.45
CA GLY A 676 -7.23 -40.50 -24.79
C GLY A 676 -6.76 -41.38 -23.64
N LEU A 677 -7.01 -40.98 -22.39
CA LEU A 677 -6.69 -41.78 -21.19
C LEU A 677 -7.68 -42.94 -20.95
N VAL A 678 -8.82 -42.99 -21.64
CA VAL A 678 -9.79 -44.08 -21.50
C VAL A 678 -9.23 -45.37 -22.11
N SER A 679 -9.35 -46.47 -21.35
CA SER A 679 -9.07 -47.83 -21.82
C SER A 679 -10.12 -48.81 -21.27
N GLU A 680 -10.08 -50.07 -21.74
CA GLU A 680 -10.96 -51.11 -21.21
C GLU A 680 -10.76 -51.27 -19.68
N GLY A 681 -11.86 -51.35 -18.93
CA GLY A 681 -11.82 -51.47 -17.48
C GLY A 681 -11.38 -50.20 -16.72
N VAL A 682 -11.28 -49.04 -17.38
CA VAL A 682 -10.87 -47.76 -16.77
C VAL A 682 -11.96 -46.70 -16.93
N VAL A 683 -12.26 -45.99 -15.85
CA VAL A 683 -13.03 -44.76 -15.84
C VAL A 683 -12.12 -43.59 -15.53
N VAL A 684 -12.17 -42.55 -16.38
CA VAL A 684 -11.41 -41.31 -16.19
C VAL A 684 -12.30 -40.25 -15.57
N ALA A 685 -11.97 -39.82 -14.35
CA ALA A 685 -12.68 -38.82 -13.60
C ALA A 685 -11.94 -37.47 -13.66
N LEU A 686 -12.52 -36.52 -14.40
CA LEU A 686 -11.95 -35.19 -14.66
C LEU A 686 -12.36 -34.19 -13.57
N ARG A 687 -11.37 -33.60 -12.88
CA ARG A 687 -11.54 -32.40 -12.05
C ARG A 687 -10.86 -31.22 -12.76
N ALA A 688 -11.66 -30.35 -13.38
CA ALA A 688 -11.17 -29.22 -14.17
C ALA A 688 -11.60 -27.87 -13.57
N HIS A 689 -10.91 -26.81 -14.00
CA HIS A 689 -11.26 -25.43 -13.69
C HIS A 689 -12.68 -25.08 -14.18
N HIS A 690 -13.35 -24.12 -13.53
CA HIS A 690 -14.78 -23.85 -13.73
C HIS A 690 -15.17 -23.53 -15.19
N TYR A 691 -14.30 -22.88 -15.97
CA TYR A 691 -14.55 -22.64 -17.40
C TYR A 691 -14.57 -23.92 -18.24
N VAL A 692 -13.59 -24.81 -18.02
CA VAL A 692 -13.55 -26.11 -18.68
C VAL A 692 -14.75 -26.95 -18.26
N ARG A 693 -15.10 -26.92 -16.97
CA ARG A 693 -16.30 -27.56 -16.46
C ARG A 693 -17.57 -27.08 -17.17
N GLN A 694 -17.77 -25.76 -17.30
CA GLN A 694 -18.94 -25.20 -17.99
C GLN A 694 -19.06 -25.71 -19.42
N ALA A 695 -17.94 -25.83 -20.15
CA ALA A 695 -17.93 -26.39 -21.49
C ALA A 695 -18.28 -27.90 -21.52
N PHE A 696 -17.83 -28.68 -20.54
CA PHE A 696 -18.18 -30.10 -20.40
C PHE A 696 -19.63 -30.32 -19.94
N VAL A 697 -20.23 -29.39 -19.21
CA VAL A 697 -21.66 -29.43 -18.87
C VAL A 697 -22.52 -29.14 -20.10
N ALA A 698 -22.10 -28.18 -20.94
CA ALA A 698 -22.79 -27.84 -22.18
C ALA A 698 -22.74 -28.96 -23.23
N VAL A 699 -21.59 -29.67 -23.31
CA VAL A 699 -21.39 -30.83 -24.17
C VAL A 699 -20.79 -31.97 -23.34
N PRO A 700 -21.60 -32.93 -22.89
CA PRO A 700 -21.15 -34.02 -22.03
C PRO A 700 -19.95 -34.79 -22.63
N PRO A 701 -19.04 -35.30 -21.79
CA PRO A 701 -17.96 -36.15 -22.25
C PRO A 701 -18.46 -37.45 -22.90
N GLN A 702 -17.65 -38.07 -23.77
CA GLN A 702 -17.96 -39.36 -24.39
C GLN A 702 -17.86 -40.51 -23.37
N ALA A 703 -18.20 -41.74 -23.79
CA ALA A 703 -18.15 -42.92 -22.93
C ALA A 703 -16.75 -43.11 -22.29
N GLY A 704 -16.71 -43.42 -20.99
CA GLY A 704 -15.50 -43.64 -20.20
C GLY A 704 -14.96 -42.43 -19.43
N VAL A 705 -15.35 -41.20 -19.78
CA VAL A 705 -14.98 -39.99 -19.03
C VAL A 705 -16.15 -39.50 -18.15
N ARG A 706 -15.84 -39.04 -16.95
CA ARG A 706 -16.80 -38.56 -15.94
C ARG A 706 -16.33 -37.26 -15.36
N LEU A 707 -17.21 -36.26 -15.36
CA LEU A 707 -16.92 -34.97 -14.73
C LEU A 707 -17.17 -35.10 -13.23
N VAL A 708 -16.14 -34.86 -12.43
CA VAL A 708 -16.22 -35.02 -10.97
C VAL A 708 -17.19 -34.00 -10.39
N SER A 709 -18.11 -34.46 -9.52
CA SER A 709 -18.96 -33.53 -8.77
C SER A 709 -18.10 -32.64 -7.91
N GLU A 710 -18.47 -31.37 -7.91
CA GLU A 710 -17.73 -30.32 -7.27
C GLU A 710 -17.95 -30.31 -5.73
N GLU A 711 -18.86 -31.18 -5.26
CA GLU A 711 -19.14 -31.51 -3.85
C GLU A 711 -18.11 -32.46 -3.23
N PHE A 712 -17.39 -33.25 -4.04
CA PHE A 712 -16.36 -34.13 -3.52
C PHE A 712 -15.10 -33.35 -3.18
N ASP A 713 -14.57 -33.59 -1.98
CA ASP A 713 -13.26 -33.09 -1.56
C ASP A 713 -12.14 -33.76 -2.37
N THR A 714 -11.10 -33.00 -2.66
CA THR A 714 -9.99 -33.47 -3.52
C THR A 714 -9.24 -34.64 -2.89
N ASN A 715 -8.98 -34.61 -1.58
CA ASN A 715 -8.23 -35.66 -0.93
C ASN A 715 -9.07 -36.91 -0.69
N GLN A 716 -10.40 -36.78 -0.49
CA GLN A 716 -11.29 -37.94 -0.52
C GLN A 716 -11.31 -38.63 -1.90
N LEU A 717 -11.23 -37.86 -2.99
CA LEU A 717 -11.11 -38.42 -4.34
C LEU A 717 -9.79 -39.18 -4.51
N LEU A 718 -8.67 -38.62 -4.03
CA LEU A 718 -7.38 -39.32 -4.05
C LEU A 718 -7.47 -40.66 -3.31
N GLY A 719 -8.07 -40.69 -2.12
CA GLY A 719 -8.28 -41.92 -1.34
C GLY A 719 -9.22 -42.95 -2.00
N ALA A 720 -9.97 -42.55 -3.05
CA ALA A 720 -10.83 -43.44 -3.82
C ALA A 720 -10.22 -43.87 -5.17
N ALA A 721 -9.13 -43.25 -5.63
CA ALA A 721 -8.52 -43.45 -6.94
C ALA A 721 -7.59 -44.67 -6.99
N ASP A 722 -7.36 -45.17 -8.20
CA ASP A 722 -6.35 -46.19 -8.50
C ASP A 722 -5.08 -45.57 -9.13
N ALA A 723 -5.18 -44.41 -9.78
CA ALA A 723 -4.05 -43.61 -10.29
C ALA A 723 -4.46 -42.15 -10.52
N LEU A 724 -3.47 -41.26 -10.60
CA LEU A 724 -3.61 -39.84 -10.95
C LEU A 724 -2.82 -39.53 -12.23
N VAL A 725 -3.44 -38.79 -13.14
CA VAL A 725 -2.79 -38.09 -14.24
C VAL A 725 -2.92 -36.58 -14.01
N THR A 726 -1.81 -35.86 -14.01
CA THR A 726 -1.79 -34.40 -13.82
C THR A 726 -0.61 -33.78 -14.59
N ASP A 727 -0.39 -32.49 -14.44
CA ASP A 727 0.71 -31.72 -15.05
C ASP A 727 1.47 -30.96 -13.93
N PHE A 728 1.66 -29.64 -14.04
CA PHE A 728 2.37 -28.78 -13.09
C PHE A 728 1.60 -28.50 -11.77
N SER A 729 0.78 -29.44 -11.32
CA SER A 729 -0.10 -29.28 -10.14
C SER A 729 0.55 -29.76 -8.85
N SER A 730 0.39 -29.03 -7.75
CA SER A 730 0.85 -29.48 -6.43
C SER A 730 0.10 -30.72 -5.91
N VAL A 731 -1.03 -31.10 -6.52
CA VAL A 731 -1.80 -32.30 -6.12
C VAL A 731 -1.02 -33.61 -6.32
N LEU A 732 0.00 -33.61 -7.20
CA LEU A 732 0.87 -34.78 -7.40
C LEU A 732 1.58 -35.19 -6.10
N PHE A 733 1.98 -34.21 -5.28
CA PHE A 733 2.71 -34.46 -4.04
C PHE A 733 1.79 -35.11 -3.00
N ASP A 734 0.55 -34.62 -2.87
CA ASP A 734 -0.45 -35.24 -1.99
C ASP A 734 -0.80 -36.66 -2.44
N ALA A 735 -0.98 -36.89 -3.74
CA ALA A 735 -1.31 -38.19 -4.30
C ALA A 735 -0.20 -39.21 -4.04
N ALA A 736 1.06 -38.83 -4.28
CA ALA A 736 2.21 -39.67 -4.00
C ALA A 736 2.35 -39.99 -2.50
N ALA A 737 2.14 -38.98 -1.63
CA ALA A 737 2.21 -39.13 -0.18
C ALA A 737 1.21 -40.17 0.37
N VAL A 738 -0.01 -40.19 -0.18
CA VAL A 738 -1.07 -41.14 0.24
C VAL A 738 -1.06 -42.46 -0.55
N GLY A 739 -0.02 -42.68 -1.36
CA GLY A 739 0.21 -43.95 -2.06
C GLY A 739 -0.56 -44.14 -3.37
N VAL A 740 -1.07 -43.07 -3.99
CA VAL A 740 -1.69 -43.10 -5.32
C VAL A 740 -0.59 -43.02 -6.39
N PRO A 741 -0.51 -43.96 -7.36
CA PRO A 741 0.39 -43.87 -8.50
C PRO A 741 0.16 -42.60 -9.34
N VAL A 742 1.25 -41.92 -9.76
CA VAL A 742 1.18 -40.62 -10.45
C VAL A 742 1.87 -40.67 -11.81
N VAL A 743 1.17 -40.19 -12.84
CA VAL A 743 1.70 -39.89 -14.18
C VAL A 743 1.65 -38.37 -14.39
N THR A 744 2.76 -37.75 -14.80
CA THR A 744 2.82 -36.31 -15.11
C THR A 744 2.90 -36.09 -16.61
N LEU A 745 1.93 -35.36 -17.18
CA LEU A 745 1.87 -35.04 -18.61
C LEU A 745 2.32 -33.59 -18.83
N VAL A 746 3.55 -33.39 -19.32
CA VAL A 746 4.27 -32.10 -19.33
C VAL A 746 4.59 -31.60 -20.75
N THR A 747 3.60 -31.68 -21.65
CA THR A 747 3.76 -31.41 -23.09
C THR A 747 4.22 -29.98 -23.44
N ASP A 748 4.08 -29.01 -22.51
CA ASP A 748 4.34 -27.58 -22.71
C ASP A 748 5.38 -26.98 -21.74
N ILE A 749 6.31 -27.79 -21.21
CA ILE A 749 7.25 -27.38 -20.16
C ILE A 749 8.06 -26.10 -20.47
N ALA A 750 8.61 -25.96 -21.68
CA ALA A 750 9.43 -24.80 -22.03
C ALA A 750 8.66 -23.48 -21.96
N SER A 751 7.40 -23.48 -22.43
CA SER A 751 6.52 -22.31 -22.35
C SER A 751 6.10 -22.04 -20.91
N TYR A 752 5.86 -23.09 -20.12
CA TYR A 752 5.44 -22.96 -18.73
C TYR A 752 6.56 -22.40 -17.84
N GLU A 753 7.79 -22.86 -18.03
CA GLU A 753 8.96 -22.40 -17.28
C GLU A 753 9.28 -20.93 -17.57
N ASP A 754 9.15 -20.49 -18.82
CA ASP A 754 9.39 -19.09 -19.19
C ASP A 754 8.38 -18.14 -18.52
N GLU A 755 7.10 -18.51 -18.54
CA GLU A 755 6.02 -17.69 -18.00
C GLU A 755 5.92 -17.71 -16.47
N ARG A 756 6.05 -18.89 -15.83
CA ARG A 756 5.77 -19.09 -14.40
C ARG A 756 7.01 -19.37 -13.56
N GLY A 757 8.05 -19.94 -14.16
CA GLY A 757 9.24 -20.45 -13.46
C GLY A 757 8.96 -21.70 -12.60
N LEU A 758 9.86 -22.68 -12.66
CA LEU A 758 9.80 -23.91 -11.85
C LEU A 758 11.02 -24.04 -10.93
N TYR A 759 10.86 -24.67 -9.77
CA TYR A 759 11.94 -25.00 -8.84
C TYR A 759 12.69 -26.29 -9.21
N PHE A 760 12.00 -27.22 -9.89
CA PHE A 760 12.48 -28.58 -10.15
C PHE A 760 12.12 -29.00 -11.58
N THR A 761 12.87 -29.94 -12.15
CA THR A 761 12.47 -30.60 -13.40
C THR A 761 11.40 -31.68 -13.12
N PRO A 762 10.66 -32.16 -14.14
CA PRO A 762 9.66 -33.22 -13.97
C PRO A 762 10.21 -34.54 -13.40
N GLU A 763 11.50 -34.83 -13.61
CA GLU A 763 12.16 -36.03 -13.11
C GLU A 763 12.53 -35.94 -11.62
N GLU A 764 12.60 -34.73 -11.07
CA GLU A 764 12.95 -34.49 -9.67
C GLU A 764 11.74 -34.53 -8.73
N VAL A 765 10.51 -34.52 -9.25
CA VAL A 765 9.25 -34.53 -8.48
C VAL A 765 8.58 -35.93 -8.53
N PRO A 766 7.65 -36.24 -7.61
CA PRO A 766 6.95 -37.52 -7.63
C PRO A 766 6.13 -37.77 -8.90
N GLY A 767 6.16 -39.00 -9.40
CA GLY A 767 5.47 -39.43 -10.62
C GLY A 767 6.44 -39.73 -11.76
N CYS A 768 5.94 -40.37 -12.83
CA CYS A 768 6.73 -40.56 -14.05
C CYS A 768 6.29 -39.55 -15.12
N PRO A 769 7.20 -38.73 -15.67
CA PRO A 769 6.88 -37.76 -16.71
C PRO A 769 6.63 -38.42 -18.06
N ALA A 770 5.71 -37.81 -18.81
CA ALA A 770 5.35 -38.12 -20.19
C ALA A 770 5.31 -36.82 -21.00
N ASP A 771 5.97 -36.81 -22.14
CA ASP A 771 5.97 -35.69 -23.08
C ASP A 771 4.85 -35.82 -24.11
N THR A 772 4.23 -37.00 -24.19
CA THR A 772 3.14 -37.31 -25.10
C THR A 772 1.99 -38.05 -24.42
N LEU A 773 0.81 -37.98 -25.03
CA LEU A 773 -0.36 -38.71 -24.55
C LEU A 773 -0.17 -40.23 -24.67
N GLU A 774 0.53 -40.69 -25.70
CA GLU A 774 0.87 -42.09 -25.92
C GLU A 774 1.75 -42.65 -24.79
N GLU A 775 2.79 -41.92 -24.39
CA GLU A 775 3.64 -42.28 -23.25
C GLU A 775 2.85 -42.26 -21.93
N ALA A 776 2.02 -41.24 -21.72
CA ALA A 776 1.19 -41.15 -20.53
C ALA A 776 0.24 -42.36 -20.41
N ARG A 777 -0.31 -42.85 -21.53
CA ARG A 777 -1.14 -44.07 -21.55
C ARG A 777 -0.33 -45.33 -21.20
N ALA A 778 0.88 -45.45 -21.73
CA ALA A 778 1.75 -46.58 -21.43
C ALA A 778 2.11 -46.61 -19.93
N LEU A 779 2.52 -45.45 -19.38
CA LEU A 779 2.83 -45.29 -17.96
C LEU A 779 1.61 -45.52 -17.07
N LEU A 780 0.43 -45.04 -17.47
CA LEU A 780 -0.82 -45.29 -16.75
C LEU A 780 -1.16 -46.79 -16.72
N SER A 781 -0.94 -47.52 -17.82
CA SER A 781 -1.16 -48.96 -17.86
C SER A 781 -0.24 -49.70 -16.89
N ASP A 782 1.04 -49.32 -16.83
CA ASP A 782 2.00 -49.84 -15.84
C ASP A 782 1.55 -49.54 -14.40
N ALA A 783 1.14 -48.30 -14.13
CA ALA A 783 0.69 -47.85 -12.82
C ALA A 783 -0.52 -48.64 -12.29
N LEU A 784 -1.47 -48.99 -13.17
CA LEU A 784 -2.66 -49.75 -12.82
C LEU A 784 -2.37 -51.26 -12.65
N ARG A 785 -1.37 -51.80 -13.36
CA ARG A 785 -1.01 -53.23 -13.34
C ARG A 785 -0.13 -53.60 -12.16
N GLU A 786 0.89 -52.78 -11.86
CA GLU A 786 1.88 -53.02 -10.81
C GLU A 786 2.13 -51.75 -9.97
N PRO A 787 1.12 -51.28 -9.20
CA PRO A 787 1.18 -49.98 -8.52
C PRO A 787 2.35 -49.84 -7.53
N GLU A 788 2.69 -50.90 -6.78
CA GLU A 788 3.82 -50.86 -5.83
C GLU A 788 5.17 -50.67 -6.53
N SER A 789 5.43 -51.48 -7.57
CA SER A 789 6.67 -51.40 -8.37
C SER A 789 6.75 -50.06 -9.12
N TYR A 790 5.61 -49.54 -9.58
CA TYR A 790 5.54 -48.25 -10.23
C TYR A 790 5.90 -47.11 -9.28
N ARG A 791 5.33 -47.07 -8.07
CA ARG A 791 5.64 -46.06 -7.05
C ARG A 791 7.10 -46.11 -6.60
N ALA A 792 7.72 -47.29 -6.59
CA ALA A 792 9.14 -47.44 -6.26
C ALA A 792 10.07 -46.67 -7.23
N ARG A 793 9.63 -46.38 -8.47
CA ARG A 793 10.42 -45.63 -9.47
C ARG A 793 10.74 -44.20 -9.02
N TYR A 794 9.89 -43.59 -8.19
CA TYR A 794 10.01 -42.20 -7.71
C TYR A 794 9.90 -42.08 -6.18
N ALA A 795 10.08 -43.18 -5.44
CA ALA A 795 10.02 -43.17 -3.97
C ALA A 795 10.96 -42.14 -3.31
N PRO A 796 12.21 -41.93 -3.77
CA PRO A 796 13.07 -40.88 -3.20
C PRO A 796 12.50 -39.46 -3.35
N ALA A 797 11.80 -39.18 -4.46
CA ALA A 797 11.15 -37.90 -4.66
C ALA A 797 9.95 -37.76 -3.70
N THR A 798 9.16 -38.82 -3.50
CA THR A 798 8.07 -38.82 -2.51
C THR A 798 8.61 -38.56 -1.10
N GLU A 799 9.66 -39.26 -0.68
CA GLU A 799 10.29 -39.07 0.64
C GLU A 799 10.85 -37.65 0.84
N ARG A 800 11.34 -37.01 -0.24
CA ARG A 800 11.84 -35.64 -0.19
C ARG A 800 10.73 -34.61 0.06
N PHE A 801 9.55 -34.80 -0.53
CA PHE A 801 8.48 -33.80 -0.56
C PHE A 801 7.26 -34.18 0.30
N SER A 802 7.36 -35.21 1.12
CA SER A 802 6.24 -35.70 1.91
C SER A 802 6.67 -36.11 3.30
N TRP A 803 5.76 -35.89 4.25
CA TRP A 803 5.82 -36.53 5.55
C TRP A 803 5.27 -37.95 5.43
N PRO A 804 5.73 -38.92 6.26
CA PRO A 804 5.07 -40.22 6.36
C PRO A 804 3.62 -40.08 6.84
N GLU A 805 2.65 -40.15 5.92
CA GLU A 805 1.23 -39.94 6.22
C GLU A 805 0.63 -41.16 6.95
N SER A 806 0.33 -41.00 8.25
CA SER A 806 -0.30 -42.01 9.11
C SER A 806 -1.79 -41.76 9.38
N GLY A 807 -2.37 -40.72 8.80
CA GLY A 807 -3.77 -40.36 9.03
C GLY A 807 -4.02 -39.60 10.35
N ASP A 808 -2.99 -38.98 10.92
CA ASP A 808 -3.05 -38.23 12.18
C ASP A 808 -2.39 -36.83 12.06
N SER A 809 -2.22 -36.33 10.83
CA SER A 809 -1.58 -35.05 10.55
C SER A 809 -2.39 -33.87 11.11
N ALA A 810 -3.72 -33.94 11.05
CA ALA A 810 -4.64 -32.95 11.64
C ALA A 810 -4.53 -32.92 13.18
N ALA A 811 -4.57 -34.08 13.83
CA ALA A 811 -4.46 -34.20 15.29
C ALA A 811 -3.13 -33.64 15.81
N ARG A 812 -2.06 -33.95 15.09
CA ARG A 812 -0.70 -33.45 15.38
C ARG A 812 -0.60 -31.94 15.25
N ALA A 813 -1.08 -31.37 14.15
CA ALA A 813 -1.10 -29.92 13.93
C ALA A 813 -1.94 -29.19 15.00
N LEU A 814 -3.09 -29.76 15.38
CA LEU A 814 -3.92 -29.22 16.46
C LEU A 814 -3.22 -29.29 17.82
N SER A 815 -2.52 -30.38 18.12
CA SER A 815 -1.75 -30.48 19.36
C SER A 815 -0.69 -29.38 19.47
N LEU A 816 0.02 -29.08 18.38
CA LEU A 816 1.02 -28.00 18.35
C LEU A 816 0.39 -26.61 18.55
N LEU A 817 -0.81 -26.38 18.02
CA LEU A 817 -1.50 -25.09 18.13
C LEU A 817 -2.16 -24.87 19.51
N LEU A 818 -2.83 -25.90 20.03
CA LEU A 818 -3.62 -25.83 21.26
C LEU A 818 -2.76 -26.03 22.51
N ASP A 819 -1.83 -26.98 22.44
CA ASP A 819 -0.99 -27.42 23.57
C ASP A 819 0.50 -27.30 23.19
N PRO A 820 1.01 -26.08 22.92
CA PRO A 820 2.37 -25.90 22.47
C PRO A 820 3.36 -26.43 23.54
N PRO A 821 4.38 -27.20 23.14
CA PRO A 821 5.40 -27.65 24.07
C PRO A 821 6.14 -26.46 24.69
N ALA A 822 6.74 -26.66 25.86
CA ALA A 822 7.60 -25.64 26.46
C ALA A 822 8.69 -25.20 25.45
N PRO A 823 9.07 -23.90 25.42
CA PRO A 823 10.11 -23.40 24.51
C PRO A 823 11.36 -24.27 24.57
N GLY A 824 11.89 -24.68 23.40
CA GLY A 824 13.08 -25.54 23.29
C GLY A 824 12.87 -27.06 23.48
N VAL A 825 11.63 -27.55 23.65
CA VAL A 825 11.32 -28.98 23.90
C VAL A 825 10.60 -29.68 22.72
N GLY A 826 10.38 -29.00 21.59
CA GLY A 826 9.63 -29.55 20.45
C GLY A 826 10.47 -30.33 19.43
N GLY A 827 10.09 -31.59 19.14
CA GLY A 827 10.73 -32.49 18.16
C GLY A 827 10.53 -32.16 16.68
N GLY A 828 10.31 -30.90 16.32
CA GLY A 828 10.33 -30.46 14.92
C GLY A 828 11.77 -30.19 14.48
N THR A 829 12.18 -30.72 13.33
CA THR A 829 13.42 -30.27 12.66
C THR A 829 13.18 -28.87 12.12
N ALA A 830 13.38 -27.85 12.95
CA ALA A 830 13.39 -26.45 12.52
C ALA A 830 14.44 -26.29 11.41
N PRO A 831 14.24 -25.35 10.46
CA PRO A 831 15.31 -24.95 9.54
C PRO A 831 16.57 -24.58 10.32
N ALA A 832 17.75 -24.80 9.74
CA ALA A 832 19.02 -24.45 10.38
C ALA A 832 18.99 -22.98 10.81
N ALA A 833 19.36 -22.70 12.08
CA ALA A 833 19.42 -21.34 12.59
C ALA A 833 20.33 -20.49 11.69
N HIS A 834 19.80 -19.37 11.18
CA HIS A 834 20.59 -18.45 10.37
C HIS A 834 21.73 -17.84 11.22
N PRO A 835 22.92 -17.61 10.63
CA PRO A 835 23.90 -16.74 11.26
C PRO A 835 23.24 -15.39 11.56
N ARG A 836 23.48 -14.85 12.75
CA ARG A 836 22.77 -13.67 13.26
C ARG A 836 23.31 -12.40 12.58
N ALA A 837 22.84 -12.14 11.36
CA ALA A 837 23.09 -10.89 10.65
C ALA A 837 22.38 -9.72 11.36
N HIS A 838 22.98 -8.52 11.30
CA HIS A 838 22.39 -7.28 11.80
C HIS A 838 21.24 -6.86 10.86
N ARG A 839 20.00 -6.97 11.33
CA ARG A 839 18.80 -6.68 10.53
C ARG A 839 18.53 -5.19 10.55
N LEU A 840 18.69 -4.56 9.39
CA LEU A 840 18.49 -3.14 9.20
C LEU A 840 17.15 -2.89 8.51
N TYR A 841 16.20 -2.25 9.18
CA TYR A 841 15.03 -1.70 8.50
C TYR A 841 15.45 -0.49 7.67
N LEU A 842 15.13 -0.50 6.37
CA LEU A 842 15.33 0.63 5.47
C LEU A 842 13.98 1.14 4.97
N GLY A 843 13.59 2.33 5.42
CA GLY A 843 12.51 3.12 4.83
C GLY A 843 13.03 3.94 3.66
N ALA A 844 12.34 3.93 2.52
CA ALA A 844 12.66 4.78 1.38
C ALA A 844 11.38 5.33 0.74
N SER A 845 11.25 6.65 0.77
CA SER A 845 10.12 7.38 0.21
C SER A 845 10.14 7.38 -1.33
N GLY A 846 9.67 6.29 -1.94
CA GLY A 846 9.70 6.08 -3.39
C GLY A 846 11.09 5.74 -3.93
N LEU A 847 11.17 5.33 -5.20
CA LEU A 847 12.43 5.01 -5.87
C LEU A 847 12.56 5.68 -7.26
N PRO A 848 12.32 6.99 -7.39
CA PRO A 848 12.45 7.68 -8.67
C PRO A 848 13.89 7.66 -9.20
N THR A 849 14.07 7.70 -10.51
CA THR A 849 15.39 7.81 -11.15
C THR A 849 16.10 9.12 -10.77
N ASN A 850 16.84 9.12 -9.66
CA ASN A 850 17.57 10.26 -9.14
C ASN A 850 18.79 9.84 -8.28
N GLY A 851 19.52 10.85 -7.78
CA GLY A 851 20.71 10.63 -6.95
C GLY A 851 20.46 9.90 -5.63
N ILE A 852 19.31 10.12 -4.97
CA ILE A 852 18.96 9.43 -3.72
C ILE A 852 18.75 7.93 -3.97
N THR A 853 18.01 7.57 -5.01
CA THR A 853 17.80 6.15 -5.36
C THR A 853 19.10 5.47 -5.82
N ARG A 854 19.98 6.20 -6.53
CA ARG A 854 21.32 5.69 -6.86
C ARG A 854 22.19 5.48 -5.62
N ALA A 855 22.13 6.39 -4.66
CA ALA A 855 22.82 6.26 -3.39
C ALA A 855 22.30 5.05 -2.58
N LEU A 856 20.97 4.85 -2.55
CA LEU A 856 20.37 3.68 -1.91
C LEU A 856 20.86 2.37 -2.56
N ARG A 857 20.87 2.29 -3.90
CA ARG A 857 21.43 1.14 -4.65
C ARG A 857 22.88 0.89 -4.25
N SER A 858 23.71 1.93 -4.26
CA SER A 858 25.13 1.82 -3.90
C SER A 858 25.32 1.35 -2.45
N LEU A 859 24.48 1.84 -1.53
CA LEU A 859 24.47 1.39 -0.14
C LEU A 859 24.12 -0.09 -0.02
N VAL A 860 22.99 -0.55 -0.59
CA VAL A 860 22.59 -1.96 -0.45
C VAL A 860 23.59 -2.90 -1.11
N THR A 861 24.18 -2.52 -2.25
CA THR A 861 25.27 -3.28 -2.88
C THR A 861 26.50 -3.34 -1.99
N ALA A 862 26.91 -2.22 -1.38
CA ALA A 862 28.08 -2.20 -0.49
C ALA A 862 27.86 -2.99 0.80
N LEU A 863 26.61 -3.14 1.26
CA LEU A 863 26.28 -3.98 2.43
C LEU A 863 26.35 -5.48 2.13
N ALA A 864 26.36 -5.90 0.86
CA ALA A 864 26.37 -7.31 0.48
C ALA A 864 27.60 -8.09 1.01
N ASP A 865 28.72 -7.39 1.21
CA ASP A 865 29.97 -7.95 1.75
C ASP A 865 30.10 -7.78 3.28
N THR A 866 28.99 -7.49 3.97
CA THR A 866 28.94 -7.26 5.43
C THR A 866 27.97 -8.21 6.14
N ASP A 867 28.00 -8.24 7.47
CA ASP A 867 27.03 -8.98 8.30
C ASP A 867 25.67 -8.25 8.41
N VAL A 868 25.40 -7.20 7.63
CA VAL A 868 24.14 -6.45 7.65
C VAL A 868 23.18 -7.00 6.61
N THR A 869 21.96 -7.35 7.03
CA THR A 869 20.87 -7.69 6.10
C THR A 869 19.91 -6.50 6.00
N PRO A 870 19.89 -5.76 4.88
CA PRO A 870 18.94 -4.67 4.68
C PRO A 870 17.56 -5.20 4.31
N TYR A 871 16.54 -4.73 5.04
CA TYR A 871 15.13 -4.96 4.79
C TYR A 871 14.49 -3.69 4.25
N LEU A 872 14.33 -3.62 2.92
CA LEU A 872 13.76 -2.45 2.27
C LEU A 872 12.23 -2.51 2.29
N SER A 873 11.62 -1.51 2.92
CA SER A 873 10.18 -1.30 2.90
C SER A 873 9.76 -0.63 1.59
N VAL A 874 8.96 -1.32 0.78
CA VAL A 874 8.49 -0.79 -0.52
C VAL A 874 6.98 -0.69 -0.58
N THR A 875 6.47 0.37 -1.20
CA THR A 875 5.05 0.48 -1.56
C THR A 875 4.88 0.26 -3.07
N VAL A 876 3.65 -0.01 -3.53
CA VAL A 876 3.35 -0.08 -4.98
C VAL A 876 3.82 1.19 -5.72
N ASN A 877 3.57 2.36 -5.12
CA ASN A 877 4.01 3.65 -5.66
C ASN A 877 5.53 3.76 -5.75
N SER A 878 6.26 3.17 -4.79
CA SER A 878 7.72 3.19 -4.80
C SER A 878 8.28 2.50 -6.04
N LEU A 879 7.65 1.43 -6.48
CA LEU A 879 8.10 0.59 -7.59
C LEU A 879 7.74 1.18 -8.94
N GLU A 880 6.61 1.84 -9.07
CA GLU A 880 6.22 2.51 -10.32
C GLU A 880 7.20 3.62 -10.74
N THR A 881 7.88 4.22 -9.76
CA THR A 881 8.92 5.22 -10.01
C THR A 881 10.28 4.60 -10.28
N ALA A 882 10.46 3.31 -9.99
CA ALA A 882 11.73 2.61 -10.13
C ALA A 882 11.94 2.16 -11.58
N ALA A 883 13.16 2.29 -12.06
CA ALA A 883 13.58 1.62 -13.30
C ALA A 883 13.70 0.11 -13.08
N ASP A 884 13.55 -0.69 -14.13
CA ASP A 884 13.62 -2.16 -14.04
C ASP A 884 14.96 -2.63 -13.46
N GLU A 885 16.06 -1.94 -13.79
CA GLU A 885 17.39 -2.23 -13.25
C GLU A 885 17.49 -1.88 -11.76
N THR A 886 16.78 -0.84 -11.31
CA THR A 886 16.71 -0.50 -9.89
C THR A 886 15.98 -1.58 -9.10
N ILE A 887 14.89 -2.12 -9.66
CA ILE A 887 14.15 -3.23 -9.07
C ILE A 887 15.04 -4.49 -9.02
N ALA A 888 15.79 -4.78 -10.08
CA ALA A 888 16.70 -5.91 -10.15
C ALA A 888 17.78 -5.84 -9.07
N ASP A 889 18.54 -4.75 -9.00
CA ASP A 889 19.61 -4.57 -8.01
C ASP A 889 19.09 -4.66 -6.57
N ILE A 890 17.98 -3.97 -6.29
CA ILE A 890 17.40 -3.97 -4.94
C ILE A 890 16.95 -5.37 -4.53
N ARG A 891 16.41 -6.17 -5.45
CA ARG A 891 16.04 -7.58 -5.17
C ARG A 891 17.24 -8.50 -4.99
N GLU A 892 18.36 -8.15 -5.59
CA GLU A 892 19.61 -8.90 -5.45
C GLU A 892 20.26 -8.64 -4.09
N PHE A 893 20.34 -7.37 -3.68
CA PHE A 893 21.13 -6.95 -2.52
C PHE A 893 20.32 -6.65 -1.25
N ALA A 894 18.98 -6.64 -1.32
CA ALA A 894 18.12 -6.41 -0.16
C ALA A 894 16.97 -7.40 -0.06
N LYS A 895 16.55 -7.66 1.18
CA LYS A 895 15.29 -8.34 1.48
C LYS A 895 14.16 -7.34 1.33
N ILE A 896 13.06 -7.74 0.71
CA ILE A 896 11.96 -6.81 0.47
C ILE A 896 10.82 -7.07 1.42
N LEU A 897 10.31 -5.98 2.01
CA LEU A 897 9.11 -5.97 2.82
C LEU A 897 8.02 -5.15 2.12
N PRO A 898 7.15 -5.77 1.32
CA PRO A 898 6.12 -5.04 0.61
C PRO A 898 5.03 -4.55 1.56
N HIS A 899 4.78 -3.25 1.54
CA HIS A 899 3.73 -2.61 2.32
C HIS A 899 2.42 -2.61 1.53
N VAL A 900 1.47 -3.45 1.94
CA VAL A 900 0.26 -3.74 1.16
C VAL A 900 -1.04 -3.52 1.93
N GLY A 901 -2.09 -3.17 1.20
CA GLY A 901 -3.43 -2.97 1.73
C GLY A 901 -3.61 -1.64 2.47
N ALA A 902 -4.86 -1.27 2.74
CA ALA A 902 -5.18 -0.04 3.46
C ALA A 902 -4.96 -0.22 4.98
N GLN A 903 -4.35 0.79 5.60
CA GLN A 903 -3.96 0.76 7.01
C GLN A 903 -5.22 0.78 7.90
N PRO A 904 -5.47 -0.24 8.75
CA PRO A 904 -6.51 -0.16 9.76
C PRO A 904 -6.09 0.90 10.78
N GLY A 905 -7.06 1.66 11.28
CA GLY A 905 -6.84 2.59 12.36
C GLY A 905 -8.16 3.06 12.93
N THR A 906 -8.16 3.40 14.21
CA THR A 906 -9.32 4.02 14.86
C THR A 906 -9.65 5.34 14.19
N ARG A 907 -10.84 5.88 14.44
CA ARG A 907 -11.22 7.19 13.87
C ARG A 907 -10.18 8.27 14.15
N MET A 908 -9.69 8.35 15.38
CA MET A 908 -8.75 9.40 15.79
C MET A 908 -7.37 9.20 15.19
N GLU A 909 -6.91 7.96 15.02
CA GLU A 909 -5.66 7.67 14.32
C GLU A 909 -5.73 8.16 12.87
N GLN A 910 -6.85 7.94 12.18
CA GLN A 910 -7.05 8.34 10.79
C GLN A 910 -7.18 9.87 10.62
N GLU A 911 -7.95 10.54 11.48
CA GLU A 911 -8.07 12.01 11.47
C GLU A 911 -6.72 12.68 11.77
N THR A 912 -5.97 12.15 12.74
CA THR A 912 -4.62 12.63 13.06
C THR A 912 -3.67 12.45 11.89
N ALA A 913 -3.69 11.29 11.23
CA ALA A 913 -2.86 11.04 10.04
C ALA A 913 -3.21 11.96 8.86
N GLN A 914 -4.49 12.36 8.72
CA GLN A 914 -4.89 13.32 7.70
C GLN A 914 -4.42 14.75 8.03
N TYR A 915 -4.55 15.19 9.29
CA TYR A 915 -4.05 16.49 9.74
C TYR A 915 -2.53 16.58 9.66
N PHE A 916 -1.81 15.50 9.98
CA PHE A 916 -0.35 15.41 9.88
C PHE A 916 0.19 15.65 8.46
N LYS A 917 -0.62 15.41 7.43
CA LYS A 917 -0.25 15.66 6.02
C LYS A 917 -0.45 17.11 5.58
N THR A 918 -0.99 17.97 6.45
CA THR A 918 -1.29 19.38 6.13
C THR A 918 -0.11 20.31 6.46
N LEU A 919 -0.10 21.49 5.84
CA LEU A 919 0.97 22.50 5.99
C LEU A 919 0.91 23.25 7.32
N ASP A 920 -0.26 23.25 7.94
CA ASP A 920 -0.53 23.90 9.23
C ASP A 920 -0.44 22.90 10.39
N TYR A 921 0.16 21.73 10.17
CA TYR A 921 0.42 20.76 11.22
C TYR A 921 1.37 21.33 12.28
N GLU A 922 0.93 21.26 13.54
CA GLU A 922 1.74 21.54 14.71
C GLU A 922 1.83 20.29 15.59
N ARG A 923 3.04 19.99 16.04
CA ARG A 923 3.31 18.84 16.90
C ARG A 923 2.84 19.15 18.32
N THR A 924 1.96 18.30 18.86
CA THR A 924 1.48 18.37 20.25
C THR A 924 1.46 16.97 20.86
N GLU A 925 1.38 16.88 22.19
CA GLU A 925 1.27 15.58 22.88
C GLU A 925 0.05 14.77 22.39
N PHE A 926 -1.07 15.46 22.15
CA PHE A 926 -2.30 14.85 21.65
C PHE A 926 -2.12 14.22 20.26
N THR A 927 -1.54 14.97 19.30
CA THR A 927 -1.33 14.47 17.93
C THR A 927 -0.23 13.40 17.89
N ASP A 928 0.83 13.55 18.68
CA ASP A 928 1.91 12.56 18.80
C ASP A 928 1.40 11.20 19.28
N ARG A 929 0.50 11.18 20.27
CA ARG A 929 -0.05 9.94 20.83
C ARG A 929 -0.80 9.11 19.78
N PHE A 930 -1.73 9.73 19.05
CA PHE A 930 -2.53 9.02 18.05
C PHE A 930 -1.72 8.68 16.80
N LEU A 931 -0.80 9.55 16.38
CA LEU A 931 0.11 9.23 15.29
C LEU A 931 0.94 7.99 15.63
N ALA A 932 1.57 7.97 16.82
CA ALA A 932 2.38 6.84 17.28
C ALA A 932 1.56 5.55 17.43
N SER A 933 0.36 5.62 18.02
CA SER A 933 -0.56 4.46 18.13
C SER A 933 -0.88 3.86 16.76
N GLY A 934 -1.28 4.70 15.79
CA GLY A 934 -1.59 4.25 14.44
C GLY A 934 -0.37 3.68 13.70
N ARG A 935 0.84 4.24 13.92
CA ARG A 935 2.07 3.71 13.34
C ARG A 935 2.45 2.35 13.94
N ARG A 936 2.32 2.16 15.25
CA ARG A 936 2.54 0.84 15.90
C ARG A 936 1.55 -0.21 15.43
N ARG A 937 0.26 0.14 15.31
CA ARG A 937 -0.75 -0.78 14.75
C ARG A 937 -0.37 -1.24 13.35
N GLU A 938 0.07 -0.29 12.53
CA GLU A 938 0.52 -0.61 11.18
C GLU A 938 1.75 -1.50 11.17
N SER A 939 2.72 -1.24 12.05
CA SER A 939 3.91 -2.07 12.21
C SER A 939 3.54 -3.50 12.62
N ARG A 940 2.63 -3.66 13.58
CA ARG A 940 2.06 -4.95 13.96
C ARG A 940 1.39 -5.67 12.79
N ARG A 941 0.66 -4.95 11.95
CA ARG A 941 -0.05 -5.52 10.81
C ARG A 941 0.90 -6.06 9.74
N VAL A 942 1.98 -5.34 9.48
CA VAL A 942 2.88 -5.65 8.36
C VAL A 942 4.02 -6.55 8.82
N PHE A 943 4.55 -6.29 10.01
CA PHE A 943 5.74 -6.93 10.57
C PHE A 943 5.47 -7.74 11.83
N ALA A 944 4.23 -7.87 12.31
CA ALA A 944 3.91 -8.71 13.49
C ALA A 944 4.77 -8.40 14.73
N ASP A 945 5.08 -7.10 14.96
CA ASP A 945 5.96 -6.61 16.03
C ASP A 945 7.38 -7.21 15.99
N ARG A 946 7.89 -7.63 14.81
CA ARG A 946 9.28 -8.06 14.68
C ARG A 946 10.24 -6.90 14.91
N GLU A 947 11.23 -7.18 15.76
CA GLU A 947 12.29 -6.25 16.08
C GLU A 947 13.39 -6.25 15.03
N PHE A 948 13.87 -5.06 14.69
CA PHE A 948 15.07 -4.84 13.90
C PHE A 948 16.24 -4.46 14.82
N ASP A 949 17.47 -4.73 14.36
CA ASP A 949 18.68 -4.36 15.10
C ASP A 949 18.99 -2.86 14.98
N SER A 950 18.51 -2.25 13.89
CA SER A 950 18.50 -0.80 13.63
C SER A 950 17.44 -0.44 12.59
N ALA A 951 17.05 0.83 12.53
CA ALA A 951 16.12 1.33 11.53
C ALA A 951 16.62 2.66 10.96
N LEU A 952 16.48 2.85 9.65
CA LEU A 952 16.90 4.07 8.96
C LEU A 952 15.82 4.50 7.97
N GLU A 953 15.34 5.74 8.09
CA GLU A 953 14.61 6.39 6.99
C GLU A 953 15.61 7.06 6.07
N PHE A 954 15.80 6.48 4.87
CA PHE A 954 16.89 6.83 3.98
C PHE A 954 16.64 8.11 3.19
N SER A 955 15.40 8.54 2.94
CA SER A 955 15.16 9.72 2.09
C SER A 955 14.53 10.91 2.81
N ALA A 956 13.67 10.68 3.80
CA ALA A 956 13.01 11.73 4.59
C ALA A 956 12.03 12.65 3.81
N TYR A 957 11.59 12.24 2.61
CA TYR A 957 10.68 13.02 1.75
C TYR A 957 9.20 12.58 1.80
N ASP A 958 8.87 11.45 2.44
CA ASP A 958 7.50 11.06 2.77
C ASP A 958 7.25 11.22 4.27
N PRO A 959 6.37 12.16 4.67
CA PRO A 959 6.08 12.35 6.07
C PRO A 959 5.58 11.09 6.79
N MET A 960 4.83 10.24 6.09
CA MET A 960 4.29 9.01 6.68
C MET A 960 5.38 7.97 6.90
N SER A 961 6.36 7.86 6.00
CA SER A 961 7.53 6.99 6.18
C SER A 961 8.37 7.45 7.38
N VAL A 962 8.68 8.75 7.48
CA VAL A 962 9.42 9.31 8.63
C VAL A 962 8.70 9.02 9.94
N ALA A 963 7.39 9.28 10.01
CA ALA A 963 6.60 8.99 11.21
C ALA A 963 6.56 7.50 11.54
N PHE A 964 6.50 6.64 10.52
CA PHE A 964 6.49 5.19 10.68
C PHE A 964 7.82 4.67 11.22
N THR A 965 8.95 5.13 10.71
CA THR A 965 10.29 4.80 11.24
C THR A 965 10.48 5.34 12.66
N ALA A 966 10.04 6.57 12.92
CA ALA A 966 10.18 7.22 14.23
C ALA A 966 9.36 6.56 15.34
N ALA A 967 8.15 6.06 15.04
CA ALA A 967 7.18 5.68 16.05
C ALA A 967 6.51 4.31 15.85
N GLY A 968 6.71 3.67 14.70
CA GLY A 968 6.11 2.37 14.36
C GLY A 968 7.11 1.21 14.37
N ILE A 969 8.35 1.43 13.92
CA ILE A 969 9.34 0.35 13.81
C ILE A 969 9.89 -0.03 15.18
N GLU A 970 9.72 -1.31 15.52
CA GLU A 970 10.30 -1.91 16.73
C GLU A 970 11.79 -2.14 16.49
N VAL A 971 12.61 -1.49 17.33
CA VAL A 971 14.06 -1.63 17.31
C VAL A 971 14.47 -2.17 18.67
N ARG A 972 15.33 -3.20 18.66
CA ARG A 972 15.79 -3.88 19.87
C ARG A 972 16.37 -2.88 20.90
N PRO A 973 16.39 -3.22 22.20
CA PRO A 973 17.11 -2.41 23.19
C PRO A 973 18.57 -2.17 22.79
N GLY A 974 18.98 -0.90 22.74
CA GLY A 974 20.32 -0.47 22.33
C GLY A 974 20.55 -0.39 20.81
N GLY A 975 19.57 -0.78 19.98
CA GLY A 975 19.58 -0.53 18.55
C GLY A 975 19.37 0.95 18.23
N GLN A 976 19.74 1.36 17.02
CA GLN A 976 19.73 2.76 16.59
C GLN A 976 18.60 3.04 15.58
N ARG A 977 17.92 4.17 15.74
CA ARG A 977 16.99 4.76 14.77
C ARG A 977 17.61 6.00 14.14
N GLY A 978 17.85 5.95 12.85
CA GLY A 978 18.38 7.05 12.06
C GLY A 978 17.40 7.61 11.04
N VAL A 979 17.69 8.82 10.59
CA VAL A 979 17.09 9.44 9.41
C VAL A 979 18.17 10.16 8.62
N MET A 980 18.14 10.02 7.30
CA MET A 980 19.15 10.57 6.40
C MET A 980 18.58 11.71 5.56
N LEU A 981 19.24 12.87 5.63
CA LEU A 981 18.88 14.13 4.99
C LEU A 981 19.81 14.38 3.80
N HIS A 982 19.25 14.36 2.60
CA HIS A 982 20.00 14.47 1.35
C HIS A 982 20.19 15.91 0.87
N ASN A 983 19.57 16.89 1.52
CA ASN A 983 19.63 18.31 1.18
C ASN A 983 19.47 19.17 2.45
N GLU A 984 19.55 20.49 2.28
CA GLU A 984 19.14 21.46 3.29
C GLU A 984 17.60 21.45 3.43
N MET A 985 17.10 20.77 4.45
CA MET A 985 15.69 20.38 4.52
C MET A 985 14.74 21.55 4.74
N MET A 986 15.18 22.58 5.49
CA MET A 986 14.37 23.79 5.65
C MET A 986 14.28 24.59 4.35
N GLN A 987 15.33 24.60 3.53
CA GLN A 987 15.27 25.21 2.20
C GLN A 987 14.29 24.45 1.29
N GLU A 988 14.27 23.11 1.36
CA GLU A 988 13.28 22.29 0.65
C GLU A 988 11.83 22.60 1.10
N VAL A 989 11.61 22.80 2.40
CA VAL A 989 10.30 23.22 2.94
C VAL A 989 9.88 24.57 2.37
N GLU A 990 10.79 25.55 2.37
CA GLU A 990 10.49 26.93 1.98
C GLU A 990 10.29 27.11 0.47
N THR A 991 10.90 26.24 -0.35
CA THR A 991 10.93 26.43 -1.81
C THR A 991 10.12 25.42 -2.60
N ARG A 992 9.92 24.20 -2.08
CA ARG A 992 9.46 23.07 -2.90
C ARG A 992 8.38 22.22 -2.25
N TYR A 993 8.63 21.75 -1.02
CA TYR A 993 7.79 20.79 -0.32
C TYR A 993 7.43 21.26 1.09
N PRO A 994 6.54 22.26 1.24
CA PRO A 994 6.18 22.81 2.56
C PRO A 994 5.64 21.76 3.54
N ARG A 995 5.04 20.68 3.02
CA ARG A 995 4.50 19.57 3.82
C ARG A 995 5.56 18.78 4.59
N LEU A 996 6.84 18.86 4.19
CA LEU A 996 7.92 18.16 4.92
C LEU A 996 8.09 18.71 6.34
N ARG A 997 7.62 19.93 6.62
CA ARG A 997 7.68 20.51 7.98
C ARG A 997 7.08 19.59 9.03
N SER A 998 5.99 18.87 8.72
CA SER A 998 5.34 17.98 9.69
C SER A 998 6.20 16.77 10.05
N SER A 999 6.92 16.20 9.10
CA SER A 999 7.86 15.10 9.36
C SER A 999 9.16 15.57 9.98
N LEU A 1000 9.66 16.74 9.59
CA LEU A 1000 10.85 17.31 10.23
C LEU A 1000 10.62 17.60 11.73
N ALA A 1001 9.38 17.88 12.14
CA ALA A 1001 9.01 18.01 13.55
C ALA A 1001 9.12 16.69 14.35
N GLN A 1002 9.22 15.54 13.67
CA GLN A 1002 9.39 14.23 14.29
C GLN A 1002 10.86 13.84 14.48
N LEU A 1003 11.82 14.60 13.93
CA LEU A 1003 13.24 14.22 13.92
C LEU A 1003 13.85 14.06 15.33
N ALA A 1004 13.31 14.79 16.31
CA ALA A 1004 13.73 14.65 17.71
C ALA A 1004 13.40 13.27 18.35
N LYS A 1005 12.69 12.38 17.62
CA LYS A 1005 12.40 11.00 18.05
C LYS A 1005 13.44 9.99 17.54
N PHE A 1006 14.39 10.42 16.71
CA PHE A 1006 15.48 9.58 16.21
C PHE A 1006 16.69 9.67 17.13
N ASP A 1007 17.50 8.62 17.13
CA ASP A 1007 18.76 8.55 17.89
C ASP A 1007 19.87 9.33 17.18
N PHE A 1008 19.80 9.44 15.85
CA PHE A 1008 20.67 10.32 15.05
C PHE A 1008 19.97 10.86 13.80
N ILE A 1009 20.45 12.01 13.33
CA ILE A 1009 20.02 12.69 12.11
C ILE A 1009 21.24 12.86 11.23
N ALA A 1010 21.34 12.06 10.18
CA ALA A 1010 22.48 12.08 9.29
C ALA A 1010 22.26 13.07 8.15
N SER A 1011 23.25 13.92 7.86
CA SER A 1011 23.31 14.69 6.62
C SER A 1011 24.42 14.16 5.72
N VAL A 1012 24.21 14.26 4.41
CA VAL A 1012 25.10 13.66 3.40
C VAL A 1012 26.47 14.33 3.23
N SER A 1013 26.70 15.45 3.90
CA SER A 1013 27.98 16.15 3.94
C SER A 1013 28.07 17.03 5.19
N GLU A 1014 29.30 17.35 5.60
CA GLU A 1014 29.56 18.12 6.82
C GLU A 1014 28.92 19.51 6.79
N SER A 1015 29.08 20.24 5.69
CA SER A 1015 28.47 21.57 5.54
C SER A 1015 26.92 21.52 5.55
N VAL A 1016 26.32 20.44 5.04
CA VAL A 1016 24.86 20.28 5.05
C VAL A 1016 24.39 19.87 6.45
N ARG A 1017 25.20 19.08 7.19
CA ARG A 1017 24.96 18.79 8.61
C ARG A 1017 24.89 20.08 9.41
N GLU A 1018 25.86 20.97 9.28
CA GLU A 1018 25.90 22.25 9.98
C GLU A 1018 24.68 23.13 9.65
N ALA A 1019 24.35 23.26 8.36
CA ALA A 1019 23.19 24.03 7.92
C ALA A 1019 21.87 23.44 8.47
N ASN A 1020 21.70 22.12 8.37
CA ASN A 1020 20.51 21.44 8.88
C ASN A 1020 20.41 21.52 10.41
N ALA A 1021 21.51 21.32 11.15
CA ALA A 1021 21.54 21.39 12.61
C ALA A 1021 21.07 22.78 13.08
N ALA A 1022 21.68 23.84 12.55
CA ALA A 1022 21.33 25.22 12.91
C ALA A 1022 19.89 25.58 12.52
N ALA A 1023 19.46 25.23 11.30
CA ALA A 1023 18.12 25.56 10.82
C ALA A 1023 17.03 24.77 11.57
N LEU A 1024 17.20 23.47 11.77
CA LEU A 1024 16.19 22.63 12.41
C LEU A 1024 16.10 22.87 13.93
N ALA A 1025 17.22 23.22 14.59
CA ALA A 1025 17.21 23.67 15.98
C ALA A 1025 16.41 24.98 16.13
N ARG A 1026 16.67 25.96 15.26
CA ARG A 1026 15.99 27.26 15.29
C ARG A 1026 14.50 27.15 14.95
N GLU A 1027 14.14 26.40 13.91
CA GLU A 1027 12.80 26.41 13.34
C GLU A 1027 11.85 25.38 13.96
N LEU A 1028 12.38 24.28 14.50
CA LEU A 1028 11.61 23.12 14.96
C LEU A 1028 12.08 22.53 16.31
N ALA A 1029 13.04 23.18 16.98
CA ALA A 1029 13.60 22.72 18.27
C ALA A 1029 14.17 21.29 18.21
N VAL A 1030 14.72 20.89 17.06
CA VAL A 1030 15.44 19.63 16.91
C VAL A 1030 16.84 19.77 17.55
N PRO A 1031 17.25 18.89 18.48
CA PRO A 1031 18.53 19.04 19.15
C PRO A 1031 19.72 18.88 18.20
N GLU A 1032 20.64 19.86 18.18
CA GLU A 1032 21.85 19.83 17.35
C GLU A 1032 22.74 18.62 17.64
N ALA A 1033 22.74 18.12 18.88
CA ALA A 1033 23.54 16.96 19.30
C ALA A 1033 23.16 15.64 18.59
N LEU A 1034 22.00 15.56 17.94
CA LEU A 1034 21.59 14.40 17.16
C LEU A 1034 22.22 14.39 15.75
N HIS A 1035 22.76 15.52 15.29
CA HIS A 1035 23.20 15.67 13.91
C HIS A 1035 24.60 15.08 13.67
N ILE A 1036 24.69 14.16 12.72
CA ILE A 1036 25.94 13.51 12.28
C ILE A 1036 26.12 13.67 10.76
N THR A 1037 27.32 13.40 10.28
CA THR A 1037 27.63 13.32 8.85
C THR A 1037 27.70 11.86 8.43
N LEU A 1038 26.88 11.46 7.44
CA LEU A 1038 26.99 10.16 6.75
C LEU A 1038 26.97 10.39 5.26
N GLU A 1039 28.12 10.24 4.65
CA GLU A 1039 28.31 10.40 3.21
C GLU A 1039 27.65 9.26 2.42
N ASN A 1040 27.10 9.55 1.25
CA ASN A 1040 26.61 8.51 0.36
C ASN A 1040 27.77 7.69 -0.20
N ILE A 1041 27.57 6.37 -0.25
CA ILE A 1041 28.57 5.44 -0.78
C ILE A 1041 28.58 5.49 -2.31
N ILE A 1042 29.77 5.44 -2.90
CA ILE A 1042 29.99 5.20 -4.34
C ILE A 1042 30.57 3.80 -4.54
N LEU A 1043 30.45 3.26 -5.75
CA LEU A 1043 31.01 1.96 -6.14
C LEU A 1043 32.13 2.15 -7.18
N PRO A 1044 33.40 2.35 -6.76
CA PRO A 1044 34.49 2.76 -7.66
C PRO A 1044 34.71 1.81 -8.85
N ASP A 1045 34.68 0.49 -8.60
CA ASP A 1045 34.89 -0.52 -9.64
C ASP A 1045 33.74 -0.56 -10.65
N THR A 1046 32.49 -0.43 -10.17
CA THR A 1046 31.31 -0.32 -11.03
C THR A 1046 31.39 0.94 -11.91
N ILE A 1047 31.75 2.08 -11.33
CA ILE A 1047 31.92 3.36 -12.06
C ILE A 1047 32.95 3.21 -13.18
N ARG A 1048 34.14 2.67 -12.87
CA ARG A 1048 35.21 2.49 -13.86
C ARG A 1048 34.85 1.48 -14.94
N THR A 1049 34.20 0.39 -14.57
CA THR A 1049 33.75 -0.65 -15.50
C THR A 1049 32.72 -0.09 -16.49
N LEU A 1050 31.70 0.59 -15.98
CA LEU A 1050 30.68 1.22 -16.82
C LEU A 1050 31.23 2.41 -17.63
N GLY A 1051 32.22 3.13 -17.10
CA GLY A 1051 32.92 4.20 -17.81
C GLY A 1051 33.79 3.72 -18.97
N ALA A 1052 34.21 2.45 -18.98
CA ALA A 1052 34.95 1.84 -20.08
C ALA A 1052 34.06 1.44 -21.27
N ALA A 1053 32.73 1.52 -21.14
CA ALA A 1053 31.81 1.20 -22.23
C ALA A 1053 32.00 2.16 -23.42
N PRO A 1054 31.88 1.68 -24.67
CA PRO A 1054 32.12 2.50 -25.85
C PRO A 1054 31.01 3.55 -26.03
N LEU A 1055 31.41 4.78 -26.36
CA LEU A 1055 30.49 5.80 -26.85
C LEU A 1055 29.89 5.43 -28.22
N GLY A 1056 28.63 5.80 -28.41
CA GLY A 1056 27.94 5.74 -29.70
C GLY A 1056 28.65 6.56 -30.78
N SER A 1057 28.38 6.26 -32.06
CA SER A 1057 29.07 6.87 -33.20
C SER A 1057 28.97 8.40 -33.22
N GLU A 1058 27.78 8.94 -32.97
CA GLU A 1058 27.56 10.39 -32.93
C GLU A 1058 28.24 11.07 -31.75
N ASP A 1059 28.34 10.40 -30.59
CA ASP A 1059 29.01 10.95 -29.41
C ASP A 1059 30.52 10.99 -29.62
N ARG A 1060 31.07 9.92 -30.20
CA ARG A 1060 32.48 9.89 -30.57
C ARG A 1060 32.83 11.00 -31.55
N SER A 1061 31.95 11.29 -32.51
CA SER A 1061 32.13 12.43 -33.42
C SER A 1061 32.01 13.78 -32.71
N TRP A 1062 31.19 13.87 -31.66
CA TRP A 1062 31.01 15.11 -30.88
C TRP A 1062 32.26 15.41 -30.05
N TYR A 1063 32.69 14.47 -29.21
CA TYR A 1063 33.89 14.62 -28.37
C TYR A 1063 35.20 14.65 -29.20
N GLY A 1064 35.17 14.19 -30.46
CA GLY A 1064 36.30 14.32 -31.38
C GLY A 1064 36.50 15.72 -31.99
N ARG A 1065 35.59 16.68 -31.73
CA ARG A 1065 35.75 18.07 -32.22
C ARG A 1065 36.88 18.78 -31.46
N PRO A 1066 37.73 19.57 -32.14
CA PRO A 1066 38.83 20.29 -31.48
C PRO A 1066 38.28 21.40 -30.58
N GLY A 1067 38.67 21.37 -29.30
CA GLY A 1067 38.20 22.30 -28.26
C GLY A 1067 38.17 21.59 -26.91
N VAL A 1068 37.61 22.27 -25.91
CA VAL A 1068 37.41 21.77 -24.55
C VAL A 1068 35.97 21.37 -24.35
N HIS A 1069 35.75 20.12 -23.96
CA HIS A 1069 34.44 19.52 -23.75
C HIS A 1069 34.10 19.47 -22.27
N PHE A 1070 33.01 20.14 -21.91
CA PHE A 1070 32.39 20.04 -20.60
C PHE A 1070 31.23 19.06 -20.61
N CYS A 1071 31.10 18.30 -19.52
CA CYS A 1071 29.90 17.51 -19.25
C CYS A 1071 29.16 18.06 -18.02
N VAL A 1072 27.83 18.10 -18.11
CA VAL A 1072 26.94 18.32 -16.98
C VAL A 1072 25.95 17.17 -16.95
N ALA A 1073 25.92 16.41 -15.86
CA ALA A 1073 24.98 15.32 -15.65
C ALA A 1073 24.14 15.62 -14.41
N SER A 1074 22.91 16.11 -14.64
CA SER A 1074 22.00 16.49 -13.56
C SER A 1074 20.55 16.54 -14.05
N ARG A 1075 19.59 16.60 -13.12
CA ARG A 1075 18.18 16.85 -13.48
C ARG A 1075 18.04 18.26 -14.06
N LEU A 1076 17.32 18.41 -15.16
CA LEU A 1076 17.06 19.73 -15.79
C LEU A 1076 16.02 20.52 -15.00
N SER A 1077 16.42 21.03 -13.84
CA SER A 1077 15.57 21.77 -12.90
C SER A 1077 16.26 23.05 -12.40
N PRO A 1078 15.50 24.04 -11.89
CA PRO A 1078 16.05 25.37 -11.56
C PRO A 1078 17.21 25.37 -10.58
N GLU A 1079 17.22 24.45 -9.62
CA GLU A 1079 18.29 24.30 -8.64
C GLU A 1079 19.64 23.94 -9.26
N LYS A 1080 19.65 23.31 -10.43
CA LYS A 1080 20.86 22.93 -11.16
C LYS A 1080 21.40 24.05 -12.04
N ASN A 1081 20.78 25.23 -12.04
CA ASN A 1081 21.33 26.48 -12.58
C ASN A 1081 21.76 26.47 -14.07
N HIS A 1082 21.15 25.63 -14.90
CA HIS A 1082 21.51 25.47 -16.31
C HIS A 1082 21.44 26.78 -17.11
N PHE A 1083 20.50 27.68 -16.81
CA PHE A 1083 20.37 28.96 -17.51
C PHE A 1083 21.61 29.86 -17.34
N GLU A 1084 22.12 30.02 -16.11
CA GLU A 1084 23.31 30.83 -15.87
C GLU A 1084 24.55 30.22 -16.51
N LEU A 1085 24.64 28.88 -16.57
CA LEU A 1085 25.70 28.19 -17.28
C LEU A 1085 25.66 28.49 -18.79
N LEU A 1086 24.48 28.45 -19.41
CA LEU A 1086 24.34 28.78 -20.83
C LEU A 1086 24.69 30.25 -21.11
N ASP A 1087 24.23 31.17 -20.26
CA ASP A 1087 24.54 32.58 -20.39
C ASP A 1087 26.05 32.86 -20.17
N ALA A 1088 26.68 32.17 -19.23
CA ALA A 1088 28.13 32.23 -19.01
C ALA A 1088 28.91 31.68 -20.21
N LEU A 1089 28.49 30.55 -20.78
CA LEU A 1089 29.08 29.97 -21.99
C LEU A 1089 29.00 30.94 -23.18
N ALA A 1090 27.85 31.60 -23.37
CA ALA A 1090 27.66 32.57 -24.45
C ALA A 1090 28.55 33.83 -24.30
N ARG A 1091 28.96 34.16 -23.07
CA ARG A 1091 29.74 35.36 -22.72
C ARG A 1091 31.22 35.11 -22.46
N SER A 1092 31.63 33.85 -22.33
CA SER A 1092 33.03 33.44 -22.15
C SER A 1092 33.92 33.94 -23.29
N GLU A 1093 35.14 34.37 -22.95
CA GLU A 1093 36.15 34.78 -23.93
C GLU A 1093 36.61 33.59 -24.78
N SER A 1094 36.48 32.38 -24.24
CA SER A 1094 36.86 31.11 -24.87
C SER A 1094 35.72 30.42 -25.61
N LYS A 1095 34.53 31.03 -25.75
CA LYS A 1095 33.30 30.38 -26.26
C LYS A 1095 33.48 29.54 -27.54
N ASP A 1096 34.36 29.96 -28.45
CA ASP A 1096 34.58 29.30 -29.73
C ASP A 1096 35.39 28.00 -29.63
N GLN A 1097 35.96 27.74 -28.45
CA GLN A 1097 36.69 26.51 -28.12
C GLN A 1097 35.90 25.62 -27.17
N LEU A 1098 34.78 26.09 -26.61
CA LEU A 1098 34.01 25.37 -25.60
C LEU A 1098 32.87 24.56 -26.19
N PHE A 1099 32.74 23.32 -25.76
CA PHE A 1099 31.61 22.44 -26.04
C PHE A 1099 30.97 21.98 -24.73
N LEU A 1100 29.65 21.89 -24.70
CA LEU A 1100 28.89 21.49 -23.51
C LEU A 1100 27.96 20.33 -23.85
N THR A 1101 28.04 19.25 -23.10
CA THR A 1101 27.07 18.15 -23.14
C THR A 1101 26.22 18.14 -21.89
N LEU A 1102 24.91 18.25 -22.07
CA LEU A 1102 23.90 18.17 -21.01
C LEU A 1102 23.28 16.76 -21.01
N LEU A 1103 23.55 15.99 -19.95
CA LEU A 1103 22.96 14.69 -19.67
C LEU A 1103 21.90 14.82 -18.59
N GLY A 1104 20.76 14.17 -18.79
CA GLY A 1104 19.63 14.19 -17.89
C GLY A 1104 18.38 14.81 -18.53
N ASP A 1105 17.30 14.74 -17.79
CA ASP A 1105 15.98 15.24 -18.19
C ASP A 1105 15.34 16.02 -17.03
N GLY A 1106 14.26 16.74 -17.29
CA GLY A 1106 13.56 17.49 -16.26
C GLY A 1106 12.65 18.59 -16.80
N PRO A 1107 11.94 19.27 -15.89
CA PRO A 1107 10.89 20.22 -16.26
C PRO A 1107 11.39 21.43 -17.07
N LEU A 1108 12.69 21.72 -17.08
CA LEU A 1108 13.27 22.81 -17.87
C LEU A 1108 13.78 22.37 -19.25
N ALA A 1109 13.63 21.11 -19.64
CA ALA A 1109 14.23 20.59 -20.87
C ALA A 1109 13.83 21.41 -22.10
N HIS A 1110 12.55 21.78 -22.20
CA HIS A 1110 12.05 22.59 -23.31
C HIS A 1110 12.62 24.01 -23.30
N GLU A 1111 12.55 24.71 -22.16
CA GLU A 1111 13.01 26.08 -22.01
C GLU A 1111 14.52 26.20 -22.25
N LEU A 1112 15.30 25.18 -21.86
CA LEU A 1112 16.72 25.12 -22.15
C LEU A 1112 16.99 24.97 -23.66
N ARG A 1113 16.22 24.16 -24.39
CA ARG A 1113 16.33 24.07 -25.86
C ARG A 1113 16.05 25.42 -26.51
N VAL A 1114 15.00 26.12 -26.07
CA VAL A 1114 14.66 27.47 -26.55
C VAL A 1114 15.81 28.44 -26.27
N ARG A 1115 16.33 28.46 -25.03
CA ARG A 1115 17.42 29.35 -24.64
C ARG A 1115 18.71 29.09 -25.41
N ILE A 1116 19.07 27.83 -25.66
CA ILE A 1116 20.20 27.46 -26.53
C ILE A 1116 20.02 28.06 -27.93
N GLY A 1117 18.79 28.05 -28.44
CA GLY A 1117 18.42 28.67 -29.71
C GLY A 1117 18.60 30.19 -29.72
N GLU A 1118 18.08 30.87 -28.70
CA GLU A 1118 18.18 32.33 -28.52
C GLU A 1118 19.63 32.82 -28.42
N LEU A 1119 20.48 32.04 -27.75
CA LEU A 1119 21.89 32.36 -27.54
C LEU A 1119 22.78 31.97 -28.73
N GLY A 1120 22.24 31.28 -29.75
CA GLY A 1120 23.02 30.82 -30.91
C GLY A 1120 24.03 29.72 -30.57
N LEU A 1121 23.73 28.86 -29.59
CA LEU A 1121 24.65 27.86 -29.04
C LEU A 1121 24.43 26.44 -29.61
N GLN A 1122 23.63 26.27 -30.67
CA GLN A 1122 23.21 24.96 -31.17
C GLN A 1122 24.38 24.06 -31.62
N ASP A 1123 25.48 24.66 -32.11
CA ASP A 1123 26.68 23.92 -32.54
C ASP A 1123 27.67 23.63 -31.40
N ARG A 1124 27.41 24.19 -30.21
CA ARG A 1124 28.28 24.13 -29.03
C ARG A 1124 27.67 23.38 -27.86
N VAL A 1125 26.34 23.36 -27.75
CA VAL A 1125 25.61 22.68 -26.67
C VAL A 1125 24.83 21.50 -27.23
N ARG A 1126 25.08 20.31 -26.69
CA ARG A 1126 24.35 19.09 -27.02
C ARG A 1126 23.53 18.61 -25.83
N MET A 1127 22.22 18.56 -25.99
CA MET A 1127 21.32 17.91 -25.01
C MET A 1127 21.12 16.45 -25.41
N ARG A 1128 21.49 15.52 -24.53
CA ARG A 1128 21.35 14.07 -24.77
C ARG A 1128 20.09 13.46 -24.15
N GLY A 1129 19.41 14.20 -23.28
CA GLY A 1129 18.33 13.66 -22.46
C GLY A 1129 18.85 12.68 -21.42
N LEU A 1130 17.96 11.87 -20.86
CA LEU A 1130 18.31 10.81 -19.93
C LEU A 1130 19.10 9.71 -20.64
N VAL A 1131 20.32 9.43 -20.15
CA VAL A 1131 21.18 8.35 -20.64
C VAL A 1131 21.30 7.30 -19.55
N GLU A 1132 21.09 6.03 -19.90
CA GLU A 1132 21.13 4.89 -18.96
C GLU A 1132 22.51 4.77 -18.28
N ASN A 1133 23.59 4.84 -19.06
CA ASN A 1133 24.96 4.85 -18.56
C ASN A 1133 25.66 6.20 -18.90
N PRO A 1134 25.76 7.15 -17.95
CA PRO A 1134 26.39 8.45 -18.21
C PRO A 1134 27.93 8.41 -18.15
N TYR A 1135 28.54 7.37 -17.57
CA TYR A 1135 29.98 7.36 -17.30
C TYR A 1135 30.89 7.45 -18.54
N PRO A 1136 30.56 6.85 -19.70
CA PRO A 1136 31.33 7.05 -20.93
C PRO A 1136 31.39 8.49 -21.40
N HIS A 1137 30.33 9.27 -21.17
CA HIS A 1137 30.27 10.69 -21.51
C HIS A 1137 31.10 11.53 -20.55
N ILE A 1138 31.03 11.22 -19.25
CA ILE A 1138 31.85 11.88 -18.22
C ILE A 1138 33.34 11.60 -18.50
N ARG A 1139 33.70 10.34 -18.77
CA ARG A 1139 35.09 9.96 -19.09
C ARG A 1139 35.65 10.63 -20.34
N ALA A 1140 34.80 10.95 -21.32
CA ALA A 1140 35.22 11.52 -22.59
C ALA A 1140 35.33 13.05 -22.60
N CYS A 1141 34.87 13.73 -21.54
CA CYS A 1141 34.96 15.18 -21.44
C CYS A 1141 36.29 15.60 -20.77
N ASP A 1142 36.71 16.84 -21.02
CA ASP A 1142 37.93 17.41 -20.46
C ASP A 1142 37.71 17.91 -19.02
N ALA A 1143 36.48 18.32 -18.70
CA ALA A 1143 36.08 18.68 -17.34
C ALA A 1143 34.58 18.44 -17.09
N MET A 1144 34.24 18.08 -15.87
CA MET A 1144 32.86 18.01 -15.38
C MET A 1144 32.47 19.35 -14.75
N MET A 1145 31.31 19.90 -15.10
CA MET A 1145 30.78 21.14 -14.52
C MET A 1145 29.54 20.86 -13.67
N LEU A 1146 29.51 21.38 -12.44
CA LEU A 1146 28.33 21.39 -11.57
C LEU A 1146 27.97 22.83 -11.16
N PRO A 1147 27.07 23.51 -11.90
CA PRO A 1147 26.77 24.93 -11.66
C PRO A 1147 25.68 25.17 -10.59
N SER A 1148 25.33 24.14 -9.79
CA SER A 1148 24.17 24.11 -8.90
C SER A 1148 24.06 25.31 -7.94
N ARG A 1149 22.84 25.70 -7.60
CA ARG A 1149 22.54 26.73 -6.58
C ARG A 1149 22.51 26.17 -5.17
N TYR A 1150 22.13 24.90 -5.03
CA TYR A 1150 22.22 24.12 -3.80
C TYR A 1150 22.40 22.65 -4.16
N GLU A 1151 23.05 21.90 -3.28
CA GLU A 1151 23.39 20.49 -3.49
C GLU A 1151 23.74 19.85 -2.14
N GLY A 1152 23.24 18.64 -1.90
CA GLY A 1152 23.57 17.89 -0.69
C GLY A 1152 25.02 17.40 -0.66
N GLN A 1153 25.36 16.56 -1.63
CA GLN A 1153 26.69 15.97 -1.76
C GLN A 1153 27.20 15.99 -3.21
N GLY A 1154 26.32 16.03 -4.22
CA GLY A 1154 26.78 16.11 -5.61
C GLY A 1154 27.56 14.88 -6.04
N LEU A 1155 26.96 13.68 -5.93
CA LEU A 1155 27.57 12.38 -6.28
C LEU A 1155 28.32 12.36 -7.62
N VAL A 1156 27.83 13.12 -8.60
CA VAL A 1156 28.44 13.22 -9.92
C VAL A 1156 29.88 13.77 -9.89
N LEU A 1157 30.23 14.59 -8.89
CA LEU A 1157 31.60 15.05 -8.66
C LEU A 1157 32.49 13.87 -8.26
N LEU A 1158 32.07 13.07 -7.28
CA LEU A 1158 32.79 11.86 -6.85
C LEU A 1158 32.94 10.85 -8.01
N GLU A 1159 31.90 10.70 -8.82
CA GLU A 1159 31.92 9.85 -10.01
C GLU A 1159 32.92 10.34 -11.07
N ALA A 1160 32.99 11.64 -11.31
CA ALA A 1160 33.97 12.25 -12.21
C ALA A 1160 35.40 12.10 -11.68
N LEU A 1161 35.63 12.37 -10.39
CA LEU A 1161 36.93 12.16 -9.73
C LEU A 1161 37.37 10.69 -9.82
N THR A 1162 36.44 9.74 -9.62
CA THR A 1162 36.70 8.29 -9.77
C THR A 1162 37.14 7.90 -11.18
N LEU A 1163 36.68 8.63 -12.20
CA LEU A 1163 37.07 8.43 -13.60
C LEU A 1163 38.34 9.20 -13.99
N GLY A 1164 38.91 9.99 -13.07
CA GLY A 1164 40.08 10.85 -13.31
C GLY A 1164 39.76 12.13 -14.09
N VAL A 1165 38.50 12.57 -14.08
CA VAL A 1165 38.02 13.75 -14.82
C VAL A 1165 38.09 14.98 -13.90
N PRO A 1166 38.77 16.06 -14.31
CA PRO A 1166 38.77 17.33 -13.58
C PRO A 1166 37.36 17.87 -13.34
N VAL A 1167 37.13 18.49 -12.19
CA VAL A 1167 35.80 18.98 -11.81
C VAL A 1167 35.82 20.47 -11.49
N VAL A 1168 34.78 21.17 -11.96
CA VAL A 1168 34.49 22.57 -11.64
C VAL A 1168 33.10 22.63 -11.03
N ALA A 1169 32.97 23.25 -9.86
CA ALA A 1169 31.70 23.37 -9.17
C ALA A 1169 31.51 24.76 -8.59
N THR A 1170 30.25 25.17 -8.42
CA THR A 1170 29.92 26.37 -7.67
C THR A 1170 30.23 26.18 -6.19
N ASP A 1171 30.74 27.24 -5.54
CA ASP A 1171 31.10 27.26 -4.13
C ASP A 1171 29.85 27.39 -3.25
N ILE A 1172 29.26 26.23 -2.99
CA ILE A 1172 28.08 26.01 -2.15
C ILE A 1172 28.35 24.80 -1.22
N PRO A 1173 27.61 24.63 -0.10
CA PRO A 1173 27.91 23.63 0.94
C PRO A 1173 28.35 22.25 0.43
N GLY A 1174 27.47 21.50 -0.26
CA GLY A 1174 27.78 20.12 -0.69
C GLY A 1174 29.06 19.99 -1.53
N PRO A 1175 29.18 20.69 -2.67
CA PRO A 1175 30.39 20.72 -3.49
C PRO A 1175 31.64 21.14 -2.73
N ARG A 1176 31.56 22.11 -1.81
CA ARG A 1176 32.71 22.51 -0.98
C ARG A 1176 33.21 21.35 -0.13
N SER A 1177 32.30 20.62 0.51
CA SER A 1177 32.65 19.43 1.30
C SER A 1177 33.24 18.32 0.41
N VAL A 1178 32.61 18.01 -0.73
CA VAL A 1178 33.07 16.92 -1.61
C VAL A 1178 34.41 17.21 -2.27
N LEU A 1179 34.71 18.47 -2.59
CA LEU A 1179 35.99 18.86 -3.17
C LEU A 1179 37.05 19.19 -2.12
N ASN A 1180 36.75 18.97 -0.83
CA ASN A 1180 37.62 19.29 0.30
C ASN A 1180 38.20 20.72 0.24
N ASP A 1181 37.29 21.70 0.25
CA ASP A 1181 37.62 23.13 0.14
C ASP A 1181 38.42 23.50 -1.13
N GLY A 1182 38.22 22.74 -2.21
CA GLY A 1182 38.83 22.96 -3.51
C GLY A 1182 40.14 22.21 -3.73
N GLN A 1183 40.53 21.31 -2.83
CA GLN A 1183 41.70 20.45 -3.01
C GLN A 1183 41.53 19.47 -4.18
N PHE A 1184 40.33 18.94 -4.40
CA PHE A 1184 40.08 17.94 -5.46
C PHE A 1184 39.53 18.54 -6.76
N GLY A 1185 39.23 19.83 -6.80
CA GLY A 1185 38.68 20.49 -7.98
C GLY A 1185 38.43 21.99 -7.80
N LEU A 1186 38.07 22.67 -8.88
CA LEU A 1186 37.93 24.13 -8.89
C LEU A 1186 36.57 24.56 -8.34
N LEU A 1187 36.57 25.32 -7.23
CA LEU A 1187 35.39 26.00 -6.70
C LEU A 1187 35.29 27.43 -7.24
N VAL A 1188 34.13 27.80 -7.78
CA VAL A 1188 33.87 29.15 -8.31
C VAL A 1188 32.65 29.79 -7.64
N PRO A 1189 32.58 31.13 -7.50
CA PRO A 1189 31.39 31.77 -6.94
C PRO A 1189 30.11 31.38 -7.69
N CYS A 1190 29.01 31.12 -6.97
CA CYS A 1190 27.69 30.78 -7.54
C CYS A 1190 27.01 31.98 -8.23
N THR A 1191 27.65 32.49 -9.28
CA THR A 1191 27.23 33.63 -10.09
C THR A 1191 27.59 33.35 -11.55
N GLN A 1192 26.89 33.99 -12.48
CA GLN A 1192 27.22 33.90 -13.92
C GLN A 1192 28.71 34.16 -14.20
N ARG A 1193 29.28 35.19 -13.56
CA ARG A 1193 30.69 35.56 -13.72
C ARG A 1193 31.62 34.50 -13.16
N GLY A 1194 31.32 33.93 -11.99
CA GLY A 1194 32.12 32.85 -11.41
C GLY A 1194 32.13 31.60 -12.29
N ILE A 1195 30.95 31.21 -12.79
CA ILE A 1195 30.82 30.10 -13.74
C ILE A 1195 31.65 30.36 -15.01
N MET A 1196 31.56 31.57 -15.58
CA MET A 1196 32.35 31.97 -16.74
C MET A 1196 33.85 31.89 -16.48
N THR A 1197 34.33 32.40 -15.34
CA THR A 1197 35.74 32.28 -14.93
C THR A 1197 36.19 30.81 -14.86
N GLY A 1198 35.34 29.92 -14.34
CA GLY A 1198 35.63 28.48 -14.30
C GLY A 1198 35.75 27.86 -15.69
N LEU A 1199 34.86 28.22 -16.61
CA LEU A 1199 34.93 27.77 -18.01
C LEU A 1199 36.23 28.24 -18.69
N ASP A 1200 36.58 29.52 -18.53
CA ASP A 1200 37.77 30.12 -19.13
C ASP A 1200 39.08 29.57 -18.52
N ALA A 1201 39.11 29.27 -17.22
CA ALA A 1201 40.28 28.69 -16.55
C ALA A 1201 40.64 27.31 -17.12
N ILE A 1202 39.64 26.42 -17.25
CA ILE A 1202 39.84 25.10 -17.85
C ILE A 1202 40.24 25.24 -19.33
N ALA A 1203 39.64 26.18 -20.06
CA ALA A 1203 40.02 26.46 -21.46
C ALA A 1203 41.48 26.91 -21.60
N ALA A 1204 42.02 27.62 -20.60
CA ALA A 1204 43.42 28.03 -20.53
C ALA A 1204 44.39 26.91 -20.10
N GLY A 1205 43.86 25.73 -19.73
CA GLY A 1205 44.66 24.59 -19.25
C GLY A 1205 44.94 24.60 -17.75
N ASP A 1206 44.26 25.45 -16.97
CA ASP A 1206 44.37 25.50 -15.50
C ASP A 1206 43.56 24.35 -14.87
N LEU A 1207 44.01 23.11 -15.11
CA LEU A 1207 43.40 21.89 -14.60
C LEU A 1207 43.93 21.56 -13.20
N VAL A 1208 43.06 21.61 -12.19
CA VAL A 1208 43.34 20.95 -10.90
C VAL A 1208 43.18 19.45 -11.12
N THR A 1209 44.28 18.70 -11.13
CA THR A 1209 44.25 17.25 -11.34
C THR A 1209 43.73 16.54 -10.11
N ALA A 1210 42.80 15.61 -10.31
CA ALA A 1210 42.21 14.76 -9.27
C ALA A 1210 43.17 13.72 -8.64
N SER A 1211 44.49 13.92 -8.76
CA SER A 1211 45.52 12.91 -8.41
C SER A 1211 45.51 12.47 -6.96
N ASP A 1212 44.90 13.27 -6.08
CA ASP A 1212 44.94 13.08 -4.64
C ASP A 1212 43.63 12.48 -4.06
N PHE A 1213 42.59 12.29 -4.89
CA PHE A 1213 41.34 11.68 -4.44
C PHE A 1213 41.38 10.15 -4.55
N SER A 1214 41.24 9.45 -3.43
CA SER A 1214 41.12 7.99 -3.36
C SER A 1214 39.66 7.57 -3.25
N ALA A 1215 39.09 7.06 -4.35
CA ALA A 1215 37.70 6.61 -4.40
C ALA A 1215 37.46 5.40 -3.48
N GLU A 1216 38.48 4.55 -3.32
CA GLU A 1216 38.46 3.35 -2.47
C GLU A 1216 38.45 3.73 -0.98
N GLU A 1217 39.31 4.67 -0.58
CA GLU A 1217 39.33 5.15 0.81
C GLU A 1217 38.02 5.84 1.16
N TYR A 1218 37.52 6.72 0.29
CA TYR A 1218 36.21 7.36 0.45
C TYR A 1218 35.08 6.34 0.63
N ALA A 1219 34.98 5.34 -0.27
CA ALA A 1219 33.92 4.33 -0.19
C ALA A 1219 34.02 3.50 1.11
N ALA A 1220 35.25 3.15 1.53
CA ALA A 1220 35.48 2.40 2.75
C ALA A 1220 35.17 3.21 4.02
N ASP A 1221 35.50 4.51 4.04
CA ASP A 1221 35.18 5.41 5.15
C ASP A 1221 33.68 5.68 5.28
N ALA A 1222 33.00 5.95 4.17
CA ALA A 1222 31.55 6.12 4.14
C ALA A 1222 30.83 4.86 4.65
N LEU A 1223 31.24 3.66 4.21
CA LEU A 1223 30.69 2.40 4.70
C LEU A 1223 30.99 2.18 6.20
N ARG A 1224 32.21 2.44 6.66
CA ARG A 1224 32.55 2.34 8.09
C ARG A 1224 31.72 3.30 8.95
N ALA A 1225 31.55 4.54 8.51
CA ALA A 1225 30.73 5.53 9.20
C ALA A 1225 29.27 5.08 9.28
N PHE A 1226 28.73 4.57 8.18
CA PHE A 1226 27.39 4.00 8.13
C PHE A 1226 27.22 2.85 9.13
N LEU A 1227 28.12 1.85 9.09
CA LEU A 1227 28.08 0.69 9.98
C LEU A 1227 28.18 1.08 11.46
N ARG A 1228 28.99 2.10 11.81
CA ARG A 1228 29.06 2.65 13.17
C ARG A 1228 27.75 3.30 13.59
N ALA A 1229 27.16 4.14 12.74
CA ALA A 1229 25.92 4.86 13.06
C ALA A 1229 24.74 3.92 13.32
N ILE A 1230 24.64 2.81 12.57
CA ILE A 1230 23.57 1.81 12.78
C ILE A 1230 23.90 0.79 13.89
N GLY A 1231 25.09 0.87 14.50
CA GLY A 1231 25.53 -0.05 15.55
C GLY A 1231 25.91 -1.46 15.08
N ALA A 1232 26.32 -1.61 13.82
CA ALA A 1232 26.72 -2.89 13.20
C ALA A 1232 28.25 -3.11 13.13
N GLY A 1233 29.07 -2.11 13.47
CA GLY A 1233 30.54 -2.21 13.43
C GLY A 1233 31.16 -2.70 14.75
N SER A 1234 32.23 -3.52 14.68
CA SER A 1234 33.09 -3.77 15.85
C SER A 1234 33.67 -2.45 16.33
N ALA A 1235 33.61 -2.18 17.64
CA ALA A 1235 34.25 -1.02 18.27
C ALA A 1235 35.78 -1.12 18.19
N THR A 1236 36.36 -0.96 17.00
CA THR A 1236 37.77 -0.62 16.86
C THR A 1236 37.84 0.89 16.67
N PRO A 1237 38.44 1.63 17.62
CA PRO A 1237 38.55 3.08 17.52
C PRO A 1237 39.37 3.45 16.28
N THR A 1238 39.00 4.56 15.68
CA THR A 1238 39.75 5.17 14.57
C THR A 1238 41.20 5.42 15.03
N PRO A 1239 42.23 5.21 14.19
CA PRO A 1239 43.61 5.60 14.53
C PRO A 1239 43.76 7.08 14.88
N THR A 1240 42.80 7.92 14.47
CA THR A 1240 42.71 9.34 14.81
C THR A 1240 42.20 9.63 16.22
N GLU A 1241 41.47 8.72 16.88
CA GLU A 1241 40.97 8.92 18.26
C GLU A 1241 42.00 8.56 19.34
N ALA A 1242 43.10 7.90 18.99
CA ALA A 1242 44.23 7.67 19.90
C ALA A 1242 45.27 8.81 19.89
N GLY A 1243 45.01 9.88 19.11
CA GLY A 1243 45.97 10.96 18.85
C GLY A 1243 45.37 12.37 18.85
N GLN A 1244 44.32 12.63 19.63
CA GLN A 1244 43.90 13.98 20.04
C GLN A 1244 43.78 14.08 21.56
#